data_AF-A0A5R8NVY0-F1
#
_entry.id   AF-A0A5R8NVY0-F1
#
_cell.length_a   1.000
_cell.length_b   1.000
_cell.length_c   1.000
_cell.angle_alpha   90.00
_cell.angle_beta   90.00
_cell.angle_gamma   90.00
#
_symmetry.space_group_name_H-M   'P 1'
#
loop_
_entity.id
_entity.type
_entity.pdbx_description
1 polymer ?
#
loop_
_entity_poly.entity_id
_entity_poly.type
_entity_poly.pdbx_seq_one_letter_code
_entity_poly.pdbx_strand_id
1 'polypeptide(L)'
;MGRRCPGRRCPARPGRRGPGRRRRTSPVVLPAKIYRKGDARSVRPPRSLFVIGAVTAIAPVTTTPLSWQDCGDGLQCEQIQVPADWARGSGPKVTIGLAKLPAQDEAGKKGVVLVNTGGPGEQIALLRQGKKYFTDLTKWFDVVIFDPRGFGKSTAVNCPIPSPFATEWVFPRKSAYDAYSAKNRTFGQACAKEAGPLSGNLNSWQIAHDMEAIRKALGQAKLTYVGNSHGTVLGQSYAELFPHKVGRMYLDSVWDHTTPDLHEWLRRRAQALEGNAERFAAWCQSTTICALHGKDPLAVWDKVMDKARREPIPAPEAGPEVRISDTQIASRANFTYEATWEHLAAGLARAQAGDASFFAKVEGAPDPNLSRVILCADLPYPGYDKLKKLETTLRRDTPHIGCRMVWPMANHCAGLPPTRTYAPHPIKAPGLPPVLIANGEHDDNSPAADGRRLADQLPRARYLKAVGGHALYFSGHPCVREHVHRYLTTGKMPPAAPPADRRSSVADVYVREGLLVLAATAVLTAFAMLDGGPPRPGLPLLAGASLAAALPLTLRARFPLPGALLSAAIALLGLVIPGWPGRLVTMVMFGAAAFHVPRRPWLVISLSIVWTIGYGLFIPQAYKGLSVVTDLVIMGVAPVAVGHALRLHGERVAQAARLDHAEARRAMAEDRAVLARDVHDSVGHHLTAIHMQATATRRALRGQAPTADRALGTIAELSSAALEEVRALLDTLREAPARPGLEEIEDLAARLSTPHLRISVHRVGPGVPLPPGVGRTVYRVVQEALTNAARHSGATKVEVRVRRSRTAVTMSITDNGRGPAGAEGRGIRGMRERVHQHGGTFTAGPVPQHGWLVEAVVPIAKGLASPKGQAQPSSAAGNPT
;
A
#
# COMPACT_ATOMS: atom_id res chain seq x y z
N MET A 1 -64.73 20.22 8.26
CA MET A 1 -64.27 19.83 6.90
C MET A 1 -62.83 19.35 7.01
N GLY A 2 -62.30 18.32 6.33
CA GLY A 2 -62.85 17.47 5.25
C GLY A 2 -61.74 17.16 4.22
N ARG A 3 -60.78 16.26 4.54
CA ARG A 3 -60.65 14.86 4.05
C ARG A 3 -59.91 14.62 2.71
N ARG A 4 -58.75 13.94 2.83
CA ARG A 4 -58.24 12.76 2.06
C ARG A 4 -57.80 12.82 0.58
N CYS A 5 -56.71 12.05 0.33
CA CYS A 5 -56.23 11.29 -0.86
C CYS A 5 -57.31 10.62 -1.76
N PRO A 6 -57.03 9.95 -2.92
CA PRO A 6 -55.76 9.42 -3.52
C PRO A 6 -55.62 9.66 -5.06
N GLY A 7 -54.72 9.05 -5.87
CA GLY A 7 -53.48 8.28 -5.61
C GLY A 7 -53.43 6.78 -6.02
N ARG A 8 -53.33 6.38 -7.32
CA ARG A 8 -53.16 4.96 -7.75
C ARG A 8 -52.67 4.70 -9.22
N ARG A 9 -51.66 3.81 -9.33
CA ARG A 9 -51.44 2.69 -10.29
C ARG A 9 -51.58 2.85 -11.82
N CYS A 10 -50.52 2.40 -12.52
CA CYS A 10 -50.55 1.89 -13.89
C CYS A 10 -51.46 0.64 -14.05
N PRO A 11 -52.06 0.44 -15.24
CA PRO A 11 -52.40 -0.87 -15.77
C PRO A 11 -51.37 -1.33 -16.81
N ALA A 12 -51.01 -2.61 -16.79
CA ALA A 12 -50.40 -3.31 -17.93
C ALA A 12 -51.47 -4.19 -18.57
N ARG A 13 -51.59 -4.23 -19.91
CA ARG A 13 -52.23 -5.32 -20.69
C ARG A 13 -51.93 -5.20 -22.21
N PRO A 14 -52.18 -6.23 -23.05
CA PRO A 14 -51.21 -6.64 -24.08
C PRO A 14 -51.76 -6.65 -25.52
N GLY A 15 -50.87 -6.90 -26.48
CA GLY A 15 -51.15 -6.74 -27.91
C GLY A 15 -52.00 -7.80 -28.60
N ARG A 16 -52.23 -7.58 -29.91
CA ARG A 16 -52.38 -8.59 -30.98
C ARG A 16 -52.70 -7.94 -32.34
N ARG A 17 -52.34 -8.65 -33.44
CA ARG A 17 -52.69 -8.39 -34.87
C ARG A 17 -52.03 -7.11 -35.44
N GLY A 18 -51.79 -6.96 -36.74
CA GLY A 18 -52.14 -7.74 -37.93
C GLY A 18 -51.44 -7.17 -39.18
N PRO A 19 -51.67 -7.70 -40.41
CA PRO A 19 -50.59 -7.82 -41.40
C PRO A 19 -50.71 -6.98 -42.69
N GLY A 20 -49.57 -6.85 -43.40
CA GLY A 20 -49.48 -6.41 -44.81
C GLY A 20 -49.31 -4.89 -45.01
N ARG A 21 -48.70 -4.40 -46.10
CA ARG A 21 -48.19 -5.05 -47.32
C ARG A 21 -47.16 -4.09 -47.99
N ARG A 22 -46.02 -4.63 -48.49
CA ARG A 22 -45.25 -4.25 -49.74
C ARG A 22 -44.98 -2.74 -50.00
N ARG A 23 -43.80 -2.26 -50.43
CA ARG A 23 -42.72 -2.76 -51.33
C ARG A 23 -41.54 -1.75 -51.16
N ARG A 24 -40.24 -2.07 -51.27
CA ARG A 24 -39.51 -2.61 -52.45
C ARG A 24 -38.12 -3.17 -52.05
N THR A 25 -37.79 -4.34 -52.60
CA THR A 25 -36.45 -4.81 -53.05
C THR A 25 -35.23 -4.88 -52.11
N SER A 26 -35.06 -6.04 -51.47
CA SER A 26 -33.81 -6.85 -51.46
C SER A 26 -33.84 -7.81 -52.69
N PRO A 27 -33.22 -9.03 -52.78
CA PRO A 27 -32.21 -9.79 -51.97
C PRO A 27 -31.02 -10.32 -52.84
N VAL A 28 -30.10 -11.26 -52.51
CA VAL A 28 -30.13 -12.73 -52.17
C VAL A 28 -28.67 -13.14 -51.85
N VAL A 29 -28.25 -13.73 -50.71
CA VAL A 29 -28.43 -15.09 -50.13
C VAL A 29 -27.50 -16.17 -50.69
N LEU A 30 -26.84 -16.96 -49.80
CA LEU A 30 -26.75 -18.46 -49.89
C LEU A 30 -26.06 -19.10 -48.64
N PRO A 31 -26.67 -20.14 -48.02
CA PRO A 31 -26.01 -21.00 -47.03
C PRO A 31 -26.15 -22.54 -47.28
N ALA A 32 -25.22 -23.33 -46.73
CA ALA A 32 -25.29 -24.80 -46.47
C ALA A 32 -25.32 -25.75 -47.72
N LYS A 33 -24.90 -27.03 -47.72
CA LYS A 33 -24.15 -27.94 -46.80
C LYS A 33 -23.75 -29.26 -47.53
N ILE A 34 -22.68 -29.95 -47.08
CA ILE A 34 -22.51 -31.46 -46.98
C ILE A 34 -22.00 -32.36 -48.17
N TYR A 35 -21.08 -33.30 -47.79
CA TYR A 35 -20.68 -34.66 -48.30
C TYR A 35 -19.62 -34.99 -49.41
N ARG A 36 -18.47 -35.53 -48.94
CA ARG A 36 -17.69 -36.78 -49.28
C ARG A 36 -16.99 -37.12 -50.63
N LYS A 37 -15.78 -37.71 -50.47
CA LYS A 37 -14.95 -38.62 -51.34
C LYS A 37 -14.43 -38.02 -52.67
N GLY A 38 -13.24 -38.36 -53.19
CA GLY A 38 -12.13 -39.25 -52.76
C GLY A 38 -10.87 -39.06 -53.65
N ASP A 39 -9.75 -39.75 -53.37
CA ASP A 39 -8.41 -39.51 -53.95
C ASP A 39 -8.20 -39.79 -55.45
N ALA A 40 -7.24 -39.09 -56.11
CA ALA A 40 -6.01 -39.70 -56.69
C ALA A 40 -5.11 -38.77 -57.58
N ARG A 41 -3.84 -38.63 -57.16
CA ARG A 41 -2.53 -38.49 -57.90
C ARG A 41 -2.36 -37.77 -59.28
N SER A 42 -1.28 -36.96 -59.31
CA SER A 42 -0.37 -36.61 -60.44
C SER A 42 -0.93 -35.64 -61.52
N VAL A 43 -0.17 -34.78 -62.23
CA VAL A 43 1.23 -34.80 -62.74
C VAL A 43 1.88 -33.36 -62.72
N ARG A 44 3.22 -33.24 -62.87
CA ARG A 44 4.06 -31.99 -62.94
C ARG A 44 4.44 -31.64 -64.42
N PRO A 45 5.30 -30.63 -64.74
CA PRO A 45 5.38 -29.19 -64.40
C PRO A 45 5.41 -28.31 -65.70
N PRO A 46 5.79 -27.02 -65.65
CA PRO A 46 7.17 -26.69 -66.08
C PRO A 46 7.90 -25.65 -65.19
N ARG A 47 9.16 -25.34 -65.54
CA ARG A 47 10.17 -24.59 -64.77
C ARG A 47 10.00 -23.06 -64.85
N SER A 48 10.37 -22.32 -63.79
CA SER A 48 11.43 -21.27 -63.81
C SER A 48 11.68 -20.56 -62.46
N LEU A 49 12.93 -20.17 -62.23
CA LEU A 49 13.45 -19.15 -61.27
C LEU A 49 13.09 -19.29 -59.78
N PHE A 50 13.98 -19.97 -59.04
CA PHE A 50 14.15 -19.76 -57.60
C PHE A 50 14.87 -18.43 -57.33
N VAL A 51 14.19 -17.46 -56.73
CA VAL A 51 14.86 -16.39 -55.97
C VAL A 51 15.04 -16.92 -54.55
N ILE A 52 16.27 -17.30 -54.20
CA ILE A 52 16.63 -17.62 -52.81
C ILE A 52 16.62 -16.30 -52.04
N GLY A 53 15.52 -16.03 -51.33
CA GLY A 53 15.45 -14.92 -50.39
C GLY A 53 16.51 -15.11 -49.31
N ALA A 54 17.54 -14.26 -49.33
CA ALA A 54 18.61 -14.31 -48.35
C ALA A 54 18.03 -14.07 -46.95
N VAL A 55 18.00 -15.12 -46.13
CA VAL A 55 17.81 -14.99 -44.69
C VAL A 55 19.04 -14.26 -44.17
N THR A 56 18.93 -12.95 -43.94
CA THR A 56 19.98 -12.16 -43.31
C THR A 56 20.20 -12.67 -41.91
N ALA A 57 21.21 -13.52 -41.75
CA ALA A 57 21.65 -14.01 -40.45
C ALA A 57 21.99 -12.79 -39.58
N ILE A 58 21.30 -12.65 -38.44
CA ILE A 58 21.65 -11.68 -37.42
C ILE A 58 23.07 -12.03 -36.98
N ALA A 59 24.02 -11.11 -37.21
CA ALA A 59 25.43 -11.36 -36.93
C ALA A 59 25.59 -11.83 -35.47
N PRO A 60 26.36 -12.91 -35.22
CA PRO A 60 26.58 -13.38 -33.86
C PRO A 60 27.27 -12.27 -33.05
N VAL A 61 26.64 -11.85 -31.96
CA VAL A 61 27.29 -10.98 -30.97
C VAL A 61 28.44 -11.79 -30.39
N THR A 62 29.67 -11.38 -30.70
CA THR A 62 30.88 -11.94 -30.11
C THR A 62 30.86 -11.68 -28.60
N THR A 63 30.62 -12.74 -27.82
CA THR A 63 30.59 -12.67 -26.36
C THR A 63 32.01 -12.65 -25.80
N THR A 64 32.66 -11.49 -25.87
CA THR A 64 33.81 -11.20 -25.02
C THR A 64 33.35 -11.31 -23.56
N PRO A 65 34.08 -12.01 -22.67
CA PRO A 65 33.77 -12.02 -21.25
C PRO A 65 33.76 -10.60 -20.66
N LEU A 66 32.81 -10.32 -19.76
CA LEU A 66 32.72 -9.04 -19.07
C LEU A 66 33.92 -8.84 -18.13
N SER A 67 34.59 -7.69 -18.25
CA SER A 67 35.82 -7.32 -17.55
C SER A 67 35.54 -6.30 -16.44
N TRP A 68 34.63 -6.68 -15.54
CA TRP A 68 34.17 -5.91 -14.38
C TRP A 68 35.25 -5.04 -13.72
N GLN A 69 35.03 -3.72 -13.69
CA GLN A 69 35.92 -2.74 -13.05
C GLN A 69 35.32 -2.28 -11.73
N ASP A 70 36.15 -2.04 -10.72
CA ASP A 70 35.71 -1.35 -9.50
C ASP A 70 35.24 0.07 -9.86
N CYS A 71 34.02 0.42 -9.46
CA CYS A 71 33.45 1.75 -9.67
C CYS A 71 33.06 2.43 -8.34
N GLY A 72 33.80 2.11 -7.28
CA GLY A 72 33.57 2.55 -5.92
C GLY A 72 32.36 1.87 -5.29
N ASP A 73 32.03 2.26 -4.06
CA ASP A 73 30.81 1.83 -3.36
C ASP A 73 30.67 0.32 -3.08
N GLY A 74 31.72 -0.48 -3.29
CA GLY A 74 31.61 -1.94 -3.30
C GLY A 74 30.85 -2.48 -4.52
N LEU A 75 30.72 -1.68 -5.57
CA LEU A 75 30.11 -2.05 -6.84
C LEU A 75 31.19 -2.28 -7.90
N GLN A 76 30.94 -3.26 -8.75
CA GLN A 76 31.69 -3.44 -9.98
C GLN A 76 30.82 -3.00 -11.17
N CYS A 77 31.36 -2.21 -12.08
CA CYS A 77 30.64 -1.71 -13.25
C CYS A 77 31.22 -2.29 -14.54
N GLU A 78 30.38 -2.37 -15.56
CA GLU A 78 30.76 -2.79 -16.91
C GLU A 78 29.77 -2.22 -17.95
N GLN A 79 30.09 -2.29 -19.24
CA GLN A 79 29.23 -1.86 -20.33
C GLN A 79 29.19 -2.92 -21.45
N ILE A 80 28.05 -3.02 -22.13
CA ILE A 80 27.92 -3.81 -23.37
C ILE A 80 27.44 -2.94 -24.53
N GLN A 81 27.77 -3.35 -25.76
CA GLN A 81 27.31 -2.70 -26.98
C GLN A 81 26.19 -3.51 -27.64
N VAL A 82 25.05 -2.87 -27.89
CA VAL A 82 23.85 -3.47 -28.50
C VAL A 82 23.36 -2.63 -29.69
N PRO A 83 22.58 -3.17 -30.64
CA PRO A 83 21.93 -2.35 -31.66
C PRO A 83 20.96 -1.33 -31.04
N ALA A 84 20.99 -0.09 -31.54
CA ALA A 84 20.00 0.93 -31.22
C ALA A 84 18.57 0.49 -31.61
N ASP A 85 18.45 -0.36 -32.62
CA ASP A 85 17.21 -0.95 -33.09
C ASP A 85 17.42 -2.46 -33.34
N TRP A 86 16.91 -3.32 -32.45
CA TRP A 86 17.03 -4.77 -32.59
C TRP A 86 16.29 -5.35 -33.81
N ALA A 87 15.35 -4.60 -34.41
CA ALA A 87 14.76 -4.97 -35.70
C ALA A 87 15.71 -4.71 -36.90
N ARG A 88 16.82 -3.97 -36.69
CA ARG A 88 17.86 -3.65 -37.67
C ARG A 88 19.24 -3.85 -37.06
N GLY A 89 19.59 -5.11 -36.77
CA GLY A 89 20.78 -5.48 -36.00
C GLY A 89 22.15 -5.05 -36.57
N SER A 90 22.23 -4.60 -37.82
CA SER A 90 23.44 -4.01 -38.44
C SER A 90 23.52 -2.48 -38.35
N GLY A 91 22.55 -1.83 -37.71
CA GLY A 91 22.49 -0.38 -37.54
C GLY A 91 23.46 0.17 -36.47
N PRO A 92 23.33 1.46 -36.11
CA PRO A 92 24.12 2.08 -35.06
C PRO A 92 24.02 1.30 -33.74
N LYS A 93 25.14 1.24 -33.00
CA LYS A 93 25.20 0.63 -31.68
C LYS A 93 25.02 1.67 -30.57
N VAL A 94 24.54 1.21 -29.42
CA VAL A 94 24.40 1.97 -28.18
C VAL A 94 24.98 1.18 -27.02
N THR A 95 25.41 1.90 -26.00
CA THR A 95 25.94 1.36 -24.76
C THR A 95 24.79 0.97 -23.83
N ILE A 96 24.89 -0.18 -23.16
CA ILE A 96 24.10 -0.52 -21.98
C ILE A 96 25.06 -0.68 -20.80
N GLY A 97 24.90 0.14 -19.77
CA GLY A 97 25.67 0.11 -18.54
C GLY A 97 25.10 -0.87 -17.52
N LEU A 98 26.01 -1.59 -16.87
CA LEU A 98 25.75 -2.58 -15.83
C LEU A 98 26.45 -2.15 -14.53
N ALA A 99 25.82 -2.45 -13.40
CA ALA A 99 26.49 -2.49 -12.11
C ALA A 99 26.16 -3.81 -11.40
N LYS A 100 27.16 -4.37 -10.73
CA LYS A 100 27.09 -5.60 -9.94
C LYS A 100 27.44 -5.27 -8.50
N LEU A 101 26.56 -5.63 -7.58
CA LEU A 101 26.89 -5.79 -6.17
C LEU A 101 27.29 -7.28 -5.99
N PRO A 102 28.56 -7.60 -5.70
CA PRO A 102 29.05 -8.98 -5.65
C PRO A 102 28.34 -9.83 -4.59
N ALA A 103 28.46 -11.16 -4.72
CA ALA A 103 28.04 -12.06 -3.66
C ALA A 103 28.93 -11.89 -2.41
N GLN A 104 28.37 -12.13 -1.23
CA GLN A 104 29.11 -12.11 0.05
C GLN A 104 30.06 -13.30 0.16
N ASP A 105 29.68 -14.43 -0.45
CA ASP A 105 30.49 -15.63 -0.62
C ASP A 105 30.55 -15.97 -2.12
N GLU A 106 31.68 -15.64 -2.73
CA GLU A 106 31.96 -15.90 -4.16
C GLU A 106 32.08 -17.40 -4.48
N ALA A 107 32.46 -18.24 -3.51
CA ALA A 107 32.61 -19.68 -3.71
C ALA A 107 31.26 -20.43 -3.58
N GLY A 108 30.40 -20.00 -2.64
CA GLY A 108 29.08 -20.59 -2.39
C GLY A 108 27.92 -20.00 -3.22
N LYS A 109 28.17 -18.97 -4.04
CA LYS A 109 27.09 -18.31 -4.82
C LYS A 109 26.40 -19.25 -5.81
N LYS A 110 25.10 -19.04 -5.96
CA LYS A 110 24.18 -19.82 -6.80
C LYS A 110 24.04 -19.29 -8.24
N GLY A 111 24.74 -18.20 -8.57
CA GLY A 111 24.76 -17.59 -9.89
C GLY A 111 24.53 -16.07 -9.85
N VAL A 112 23.98 -15.53 -10.94
CA VAL A 112 23.66 -14.10 -11.08
C VAL A 112 22.14 -13.89 -11.02
N VAL A 113 21.67 -12.84 -10.33
CA VAL A 113 20.30 -12.34 -10.43
C VAL A 113 20.31 -10.97 -11.12
N LEU A 114 19.56 -10.84 -12.21
CA LEU A 114 19.31 -9.56 -12.86
C LEU A 114 18.10 -8.90 -12.20
N VAL A 115 18.26 -7.67 -11.71
CA VAL A 115 17.21 -6.93 -11.01
C VAL A 115 16.84 -5.67 -11.80
N ASN A 116 15.55 -5.32 -11.78
CA ASN A 116 15.06 -3.99 -12.16
C ASN A 116 13.96 -3.57 -11.16
N THR A 117 14.11 -2.39 -10.57
CA THR A 117 13.21 -1.87 -9.53
C THR A 117 12.04 -1.06 -10.10
N GLY A 118 11.94 -0.95 -11.43
CA GLY A 118 10.88 -0.20 -12.09
C GLY A 118 11.22 1.27 -12.29
N GLY A 119 10.23 2.15 -12.08
CA GLY A 119 10.23 3.52 -12.58
C GLY A 119 9.27 3.62 -13.79
N PRO A 120 9.74 3.63 -15.06
CA PRO A 120 11.12 3.42 -15.51
C PRO A 120 12.08 4.55 -15.09
N GLY A 121 13.39 4.30 -15.07
CA GLY A 121 14.37 5.28 -14.61
C GLY A 121 15.80 4.72 -14.52
N GLU A 122 16.73 5.55 -14.07
CA GLU A 122 18.10 5.12 -13.71
C GLU A 122 18.07 4.11 -12.56
N GLN A 123 18.73 2.97 -12.75
CA GLN A 123 18.71 1.86 -11.81
C GLN A 123 20.06 1.75 -11.07
N ILE A 124 21.18 2.07 -11.72
CA ILE A 124 22.51 2.04 -11.10
C ILE A 124 22.63 3.13 -10.02
N ALA A 125 22.09 4.33 -10.27
CA ALA A 125 22.01 5.40 -9.28
C ALA A 125 21.17 4.98 -8.06
N LEU A 126 20.02 4.33 -8.29
CA LEU A 126 19.17 3.81 -7.23
C LEU A 126 19.85 2.69 -6.43
N LEU A 127 20.60 1.78 -7.08
CA LEU A 127 21.37 0.74 -6.38
C LEU A 127 22.39 1.36 -5.42
N ARG A 128 23.13 2.39 -5.84
CA ARG A 128 24.11 3.09 -4.97
C ARG A 128 23.46 3.67 -3.73
N GLN A 129 22.32 4.34 -3.88
CA GLN A 129 21.55 4.92 -2.78
C GLN A 129 20.81 3.88 -1.92
N GLY A 130 20.53 2.70 -2.49
CA GLY A 130 19.59 1.72 -1.94
C GLY A 130 20.17 0.34 -1.61
N LYS A 131 21.51 0.15 -1.59
CA LYS A 131 22.18 -1.17 -1.48
C LYS A 131 21.54 -2.15 -0.48
N LYS A 132 21.17 -1.68 0.71
CA LYS A 132 20.49 -2.43 1.79
C LYS A 132 19.29 -3.26 1.33
N TYR A 133 18.52 -2.79 0.33
CA TYR A 133 17.32 -3.49 -0.15
C TYR A 133 17.67 -4.80 -0.88
N PHE A 134 18.89 -4.86 -1.41
CA PHE A 134 19.45 -5.95 -2.22
C PHE A 134 20.36 -6.90 -1.42
N THR A 135 20.83 -6.52 -0.23
CA THR A 135 21.85 -7.26 0.54
C THR A 135 21.44 -8.68 0.95
N ASP A 136 20.15 -9.00 1.04
CA ASP A 136 19.71 -10.39 1.22
C ASP A 136 20.02 -11.26 -0.02
N LEU A 137 19.92 -10.70 -1.24
CA LEU A 137 20.22 -11.45 -2.45
C LEU A 137 21.71 -11.73 -2.57
N THR A 138 22.59 -10.84 -2.08
CA THR A 138 24.04 -11.04 -2.12
C THR A 138 24.53 -12.19 -1.23
N LYS A 139 23.69 -12.70 -0.32
CA LYS A 139 23.95 -13.97 0.40
C LYS A 139 24.04 -15.19 -0.53
N TRP A 140 23.51 -15.10 -1.76
CA TRP A 140 23.45 -16.23 -2.70
C TRP A 140 23.74 -15.87 -4.15
N PHE A 141 23.76 -14.60 -4.54
CA PHE A 141 23.88 -14.20 -5.94
C PHE A 141 24.76 -12.97 -6.12
N ASP A 142 25.44 -12.91 -7.26
CA ASP A 142 25.81 -11.60 -7.83
C ASP A 142 24.52 -10.85 -8.17
N VAL A 143 24.31 -9.68 -7.56
CA VAL A 143 23.14 -8.84 -7.87
C VAL A 143 23.56 -7.87 -8.97
N VAL A 144 23.14 -8.16 -10.20
CA VAL A 144 23.37 -7.28 -11.36
C VAL A 144 22.14 -6.43 -11.60
N ILE A 145 22.37 -5.14 -11.80
CA ILE A 145 21.38 -4.16 -12.24
C ILE A 145 21.89 -3.49 -13.52
N PHE A 146 20.98 -2.95 -14.32
CA PHE A 146 21.31 -2.26 -15.56
C PHE A 146 20.44 -1.02 -15.71
N ASP A 147 21.02 0.06 -16.23
CA ASP A 147 20.21 1.19 -16.68
C ASP A 147 19.55 0.79 -18.02
N PRO A 148 18.23 0.92 -18.20
CA PRO A 148 17.61 0.73 -19.52
C PRO A 148 18.20 1.71 -20.55
N ARG A 149 18.19 1.32 -21.83
CA ARG A 149 18.61 2.20 -22.94
C ARG A 149 18.07 3.63 -22.80
N GLY A 150 18.96 4.61 -22.89
CA GLY A 150 18.66 6.03 -22.72
C GLY A 150 18.80 6.58 -21.29
N PHE A 151 19.02 5.75 -20.27
CA PHE A 151 19.21 6.19 -18.87
C PHE A 151 20.66 6.09 -18.41
N GLY A 152 21.08 6.96 -17.49
CA GLY A 152 22.32 6.81 -16.70
C GLY A 152 23.57 6.44 -17.51
N LYS A 153 24.05 5.20 -17.36
CA LYS A 153 25.25 4.68 -18.06
C LYS A 153 24.95 4.02 -19.40
N SER A 154 23.70 3.99 -19.85
CA SER A 154 23.22 3.30 -21.06
C SER A 154 22.90 4.27 -22.21
N THR A 155 23.91 5.02 -22.69
CA THR A 155 23.75 6.08 -23.70
C THR A 155 22.64 7.07 -23.30
N ALA A 156 22.88 7.81 -22.21
CA ALA A 156 21.89 8.72 -21.61
C ALA A 156 21.33 9.74 -22.62
N VAL A 157 20.00 9.84 -22.67
CA VAL A 157 19.29 10.86 -23.44
C VAL A 157 18.95 12.05 -22.54
N ASN A 158 19.79 13.08 -22.61
CA ASN A 158 19.58 14.32 -21.88
C ASN A 158 18.63 15.23 -22.65
N CYS A 159 17.32 15.10 -22.42
CA CYS A 159 16.33 16.01 -23.03
C CYS A 159 16.67 17.48 -22.71
N PRO A 160 16.80 18.38 -23.71
CA PRO A 160 17.40 19.70 -23.51
C PRO A 160 16.39 20.74 -22.99
N ILE A 161 15.10 20.41 -23.07
CA ILE A 161 13.99 21.13 -22.47
C ILE A 161 13.52 20.27 -21.29
N PRO A 162 13.27 20.82 -20.09
CA PRO A 162 12.66 20.06 -19.01
C PRO A 162 11.23 19.67 -19.39
N SER A 163 10.83 18.46 -19.01
CA SER A 163 9.46 18.01 -19.23
C SER A 163 8.48 18.91 -18.47
N PRO A 164 7.32 19.29 -19.04
CA PRO A 164 6.38 20.13 -18.32
C PRO A 164 5.88 19.36 -17.10
N PHE A 165 6.08 19.95 -15.93
CA PHE A 165 5.61 19.41 -14.67
C PHE A 165 4.16 19.85 -14.45
N ALA A 166 3.19 18.94 -14.64
CA ALA A 166 1.85 19.19 -14.15
C ALA A 166 1.82 18.88 -12.64
N THR A 167 1.95 19.94 -11.83
CA THR A 167 1.60 19.93 -10.39
C THR A 167 0.14 19.53 -10.15
N GLU A 168 -0.66 19.54 -11.22
CA GLU A 168 -2.06 19.18 -11.35
C GLU A 168 -2.21 18.22 -12.53
N TRP A 169 -2.13 16.92 -12.26
CA TRP A 169 -2.28 15.91 -13.30
C TRP A 169 -3.74 15.68 -13.71
N VAL A 170 -4.71 16.19 -12.96
CA VAL A 170 -6.14 16.18 -13.31
C VAL A 170 -6.51 17.41 -14.13
N PHE A 171 -6.90 17.22 -15.39
CA PHE A 171 -7.24 18.32 -16.30
C PHE A 171 -8.72 18.74 -16.20
N PRO A 172 -9.05 19.95 -15.70
CA PRO A 172 -10.45 20.37 -15.50
C PRO A 172 -11.21 20.59 -16.83
N ARG A 173 -10.52 21.09 -17.85
CA ARG A 173 -11.08 21.48 -19.15
C ARG A 173 -10.13 21.20 -20.31
N LYS A 174 -10.67 20.99 -21.50
CA LYS A 174 -9.90 20.65 -22.71
C LYS A 174 -8.80 21.68 -23.02
N SER A 175 -9.05 22.98 -22.81
CA SER A 175 -8.03 24.02 -23.08
C SER A 175 -6.81 23.94 -22.15
N ALA A 176 -6.98 23.50 -20.89
CA ALA A 176 -5.85 23.27 -19.97
C ALA A 176 -5.04 22.05 -20.40
N TYR A 177 -5.73 20.99 -20.82
CA TYR A 177 -5.12 19.81 -21.44
C TYR A 177 -4.38 20.15 -22.74
N ASP A 178 -4.98 20.95 -23.63
CA ASP A 178 -4.38 21.34 -24.92
C ASP A 178 -3.12 22.20 -24.70
N ALA A 179 -3.15 23.13 -23.74
CA ALA A 179 -2.00 23.94 -23.37
C ALA A 179 -0.86 23.10 -22.77
N TYR A 180 -1.17 22.11 -21.93
CA TYR A 180 -0.18 21.16 -21.42
C TYR A 180 0.39 20.29 -22.54
N SER A 181 -0.48 19.73 -23.39
CA SER A 181 -0.15 18.90 -24.55
C SER A 181 0.77 19.64 -25.54
N ALA A 182 0.57 20.94 -25.75
CA ALA A 182 1.46 21.77 -26.56
C ALA A 182 2.87 21.87 -25.96
N LYS A 183 3.00 22.15 -24.65
CA LYS A 183 4.29 22.19 -23.95
C LYS A 183 5.00 20.83 -24.00
N ASN A 184 4.25 19.74 -23.76
CA ASN A 184 4.79 18.38 -23.74
C ASN A 184 5.17 17.90 -25.15
N ARG A 185 4.53 18.41 -26.21
CA ARG A 185 4.94 18.21 -27.60
C ARG A 185 6.29 18.84 -27.89
N THR A 186 6.49 20.11 -27.52
CA THR A 186 7.77 20.81 -27.69
C THR A 186 8.89 20.07 -26.96
N PHE A 187 8.64 19.65 -25.72
CA PHE A 187 9.53 18.77 -24.95
C PHE A 187 9.83 17.46 -25.70
N GLY A 188 8.80 16.72 -26.11
CA GLY A 188 8.95 15.41 -26.74
C GLY A 188 9.66 15.45 -28.09
N GLN A 189 9.44 16.50 -28.88
CA GLN A 189 10.15 16.73 -30.15
C GLN A 189 11.64 17.05 -29.91
N ALA A 190 11.95 17.91 -28.93
CA ALA A 190 13.33 18.21 -28.57
C ALA A 190 14.06 16.98 -28.03
N CYS A 191 13.43 16.19 -27.16
CA CYS A 191 14.05 14.97 -26.65
C CYS A 191 14.17 13.86 -27.71
N ALA A 192 13.22 13.74 -28.65
CA ALA A 192 13.31 12.81 -29.77
C ALA A 192 14.47 13.13 -30.73
N LYS A 193 14.94 14.38 -30.77
CA LYS A 193 16.16 14.78 -31.50
C LYS A 193 17.42 14.30 -30.76
N GLU A 194 17.54 14.59 -29.46
CA GLU A 194 18.69 14.15 -28.65
C GLU A 194 18.76 12.62 -28.48
N ALA A 195 17.62 11.92 -28.57
CA ALA A 195 17.60 10.46 -28.57
C ALA A 195 18.33 9.84 -29.78
N GLY A 196 18.52 10.58 -30.88
CA GLY A 196 19.29 10.13 -32.03
C GLY A 196 18.88 8.73 -32.52
N PRO A 197 19.80 7.75 -32.60
CA PRO A 197 19.47 6.36 -32.97
C PRO A 197 18.45 5.64 -32.08
N LEU A 198 18.29 6.06 -30.81
CA LEU A 198 17.28 5.52 -29.89
C LEU A 198 15.89 6.11 -30.16
N SER A 199 15.76 7.15 -30.96
CA SER A 199 14.48 7.81 -31.24
C SER A 199 13.46 6.82 -31.82
N GLY A 200 12.33 6.66 -31.13
CA GLY A 200 11.30 5.67 -31.45
C GLY A 200 11.62 4.22 -31.06
N ASN A 201 12.80 3.91 -30.48
CA ASN A 201 13.25 2.58 -30.05
C ASN A 201 13.43 2.46 -28.52
N LEU A 202 12.72 3.31 -27.77
CA LEU A 202 12.69 3.35 -26.31
C LEU A 202 11.43 2.66 -25.78
N ASN A 203 11.39 1.32 -25.83
CA ASN A 203 10.26 0.50 -25.38
C ASN A 203 10.73 -0.84 -24.77
N SER A 204 9.83 -1.54 -24.08
CA SER A 204 10.09 -2.80 -23.39
C SER A 204 10.45 -3.96 -24.32
N TRP A 205 10.02 -3.97 -25.58
CA TRP A 205 10.48 -4.97 -26.56
C TRP A 205 11.98 -4.84 -26.82
N GLN A 206 12.44 -3.62 -27.13
CA GLN A 206 13.86 -3.33 -27.34
C GLN A 206 14.68 -3.63 -26.07
N ILE A 207 14.16 -3.31 -24.87
CA ILE A 207 14.83 -3.60 -23.59
C ILE A 207 14.86 -5.10 -23.27
N ALA A 208 13.84 -5.88 -23.63
CA ALA A 208 13.86 -7.33 -23.44
C ALA A 208 14.94 -7.99 -24.31
N HIS A 209 15.21 -7.45 -25.50
CA HIS A 209 16.36 -7.85 -26.31
C HIS A 209 17.70 -7.43 -25.68
N ASP A 210 17.78 -6.26 -25.02
CA ASP A 210 18.96 -5.88 -24.23
C ASP A 210 19.18 -6.86 -23.07
N MET A 211 18.13 -7.26 -22.34
CA MET A 211 18.20 -8.27 -21.28
C MET A 211 18.72 -9.63 -21.79
N GLU A 212 18.41 -10.01 -23.02
CA GLU A 212 18.96 -11.22 -23.65
C GLU A 212 20.45 -11.07 -24.02
N ALA A 213 20.88 -9.88 -24.44
CA ALA A 213 22.30 -9.57 -24.63
C ALA A 213 23.06 -9.58 -23.29
N ILE A 214 22.49 -8.98 -22.24
CA ILE A 214 23.02 -9.00 -20.87
C ILE A 214 23.15 -10.43 -20.36
N ARG A 215 22.11 -11.27 -20.50
CA ARG A 215 22.16 -12.69 -20.10
C ARG A 215 23.33 -13.43 -20.77
N LYS A 216 23.54 -13.21 -22.06
CA LYS A 216 24.65 -13.81 -22.83
C LYS A 216 26.01 -13.31 -22.34
N ALA A 217 26.17 -12.00 -22.14
CA ALA A 217 27.42 -11.40 -21.71
C ALA A 217 27.81 -11.82 -20.27
N LEU A 218 26.82 -11.99 -19.38
CA LEU A 218 26.98 -12.57 -18.04
C LEU A 218 27.30 -14.08 -18.06
N GLY A 219 27.43 -14.73 -19.23
CA GLY A 219 27.67 -16.17 -19.35
C GLY A 219 26.52 -17.06 -18.85
N GLN A 220 25.35 -16.50 -18.53
CA GLN A 220 24.27 -17.24 -17.87
C GLN A 220 23.49 -18.07 -18.89
N ALA A 221 23.37 -19.39 -18.72
CA ALA A 221 22.56 -20.23 -19.62
C ALA A 221 21.06 -19.90 -19.58
N LYS A 222 20.57 -19.42 -18.43
CA LYS A 222 19.18 -19.02 -18.17
C LYS A 222 19.15 -17.73 -17.36
N LEU A 223 18.13 -16.89 -17.55
CA LEU A 223 17.94 -15.68 -16.76
C LEU A 223 17.30 -16.00 -15.40
N THR A 224 17.91 -15.53 -14.32
CA THR A 224 17.27 -15.34 -13.02
C THR A 224 16.90 -13.87 -12.89
N TYR A 225 15.61 -13.54 -12.79
CA TYR A 225 15.11 -12.16 -12.87
C TYR A 225 14.24 -11.77 -11.67
N VAL A 226 14.43 -10.55 -11.17
CA VAL A 226 13.54 -9.86 -10.23
C VAL A 226 13.11 -8.52 -10.86
N GLY A 227 11.84 -8.38 -11.18
CA GLY A 227 11.26 -7.13 -11.68
C GLY A 227 10.24 -6.57 -10.71
N ASN A 228 10.27 -5.26 -10.45
CA ASN A 228 9.22 -4.54 -9.72
C ASN A 228 8.59 -3.44 -10.58
N SER A 229 7.29 -3.18 -10.38
CA SER A 229 6.58 -2.06 -11.02
C SER A 229 6.73 -2.12 -12.55
N HIS A 230 7.18 -1.05 -13.23
CA HIS A 230 7.44 -1.09 -14.68
C HIS A 230 8.47 -2.16 -15.09
N GLY A 231 9.40 -2.55 -14.22
CA GLY A 231 10.30 -3.69 -14.43
C GLY A 231 9.55 -5.02 -14.65
N THR A 232 8.32 -5.15 -14.13
CA THR A 232 7.47 -6.30 -14.45
C THR A 232 6.99 -6.32 -15.89
N VAL A 233 6.89 -5.17 -16.58
CA VAL A 233 6.65 -5.10 -18.04
C VAL A 233 7.84 -5.70 -18.78
N LEU A 234 9.06 -5.31 -18.41
CA LEU A 234 10.28 -5.87 -18.99
C LEU A 234 10.36 -7.39 -18.77
N GLY A 235 9.97 -7.87 -17.59
CA GLY A 235 9.83 -9.29 -17.28
C GLY A 235 8.77 -10.01 -18.13
N GLN A 236 7.60 -9.41 -18.35
CA GLN A 236 6.56 -9.92 -19.24
C GLN A 236 7.06 -10.02 -20.69
N SER A 237 7.64 -8.95 -21.23
CA SER A 237 8.21 -8.92 -22.59
C SER A 237 9.34 -9.95 -22.78
N TYR A 238 10.23 -10.10 -21.80
CA TYR A 238 11.29 -11.13 -21.84
C TYR A 238 10.71 -12.55 -21.76
N ALA A 239 9.68 -12.77 -20.94
CA ALA A 239 9.00 -14.05 -20.82
C ALA A 239 8.30 -14.48 -22.12
N GLU A 240 7.72 -13.54 -22.87
CA GLU A 240 7.09 -13.81 -24.17
C GLU A 240 8.12 -14.03 -25.30
N LEU A 241 9.15 -13.18 -25.39
CA LEU A 241 10.14 -13.26 -26.47
C LEU A 241 11.15 -14.40 -26.26
N PHE A 242 11.48 -14.72 -25.01
CA PHE A 242 12.52 -15.71 -24.67
C PHE A 242 12.08 -16.70 -23.57
N PRO A 243 10.90 -17.35 -23.66
CA PRO A 243 10.38 -18.22 -22.59
C PRO A 243 11.34 -19.35 -22.22
N HIS A 244 12.03 -19.91 -23.22
CA HIS A 244 13.03 -20.97 -23.05
C HIS A 244 14.39 -20.47 -22.53
N LYS A 245 14.60 -19.16 -22.34
CA LYS A 245 15.79 -18.58 -21.70
C LYS A 245 15.54 -18.14 -20.26
N VAL A 246 14.29 -18.06 -19.80
CA VAL A 246 14.00 -17.87 -18.37
C VAL A 246 14.38 -19.13 -17.58
N GLY A 247 14.99 -18.92 -16.41
CA GLY A 247 15.28 -19.96 -15.42
C GLY A 247 14.42 -19.78 -14.17
N ARG A 248 14.50 -18.62 -13.54
CA ARG A 248 13.66 -18.20 -12.40
C ARG A 248 13.24 -16.75 -12.61
N MET A 249 12.00 -16.42 -12.32
CA MET A 249 11.46 -15.08 -12.51
C MET A 249 10.50 -14.76 -11.37
N TYR A 250 10.76 -13.64 -10.69
CA TYR A 250 9.87 -13.06 -9.71
C TYR A 250 9.42 -11.67 -10.17
N LEU A 251 8.11 -11.44 -10.17
CA LEU A 251 7.47 -10.18 -10.58
C LEU A 251 6.67 -9.61 -9.40
N ASP A 252 7.06 -8.43 -8.94
CA ASP A 252 6.51 -7.74 -7.76
C ASP A 252 5.74 -6.48 -8.15
N SER A 253 4.53 -6.32 -7.63
CA SER A 253 3.64 -5.19 -7.95
C SER A 253 3.48 -5.04 -9.46
N VAL A 254 2.98 -6.11 -10.10
CA VAL A 254 2.81 -6.24 -11.55
C VAL A 254 2.05 -5.08 -12.16
N TRP A 255 2.73 -4.35 -13.04
CA TRP A 255 2.11 -3.43 -13.98
C TRP A 255 1.65 -4.25 -15.18
N ASP A 256 0.32 -4.45 -15.30
CA ASP A 256 -0.25 -5.35 -16.29
C ASP A 256 -0.02 -4.86 -17.73
N HIS A 257 0.75 -5.64 -18.50
CA HIS A 257 0.94 -5.47 -19.94
C HIS A 257 0.08 -6.46 -20.75
N THR A 258 -0.81 -7.21 -20.10
CA THR A 258 -1.66 -8.22 -20.76
C THR A 258 -3.07 -7.75 -21.13
N THR A 259 -3.55 -6.63 -20.56
CA THR A 259 -4.87 -6.07 -20.86
C THR A 259 -4.79 -5.01 -21.98
N PRO A 260 -5.26 -5.27 -23.21
CA PRO A 260 -5.39 -4.25 -24.25
C PRO A 260 -6.58 -3.29 -24.02
N ASP A 261 -7.60 -3.71 -23.24
CA ASP A 261 -8.74 -2.85 -22.94
C ASP A 261 -8.41 -1.82 -21.85
N LEU A 262 -8.22 -0.57 -22.28
CA LEU A 262 -7.84 0.53 -21.39
C LEU A 262 -8.89 0.82 -20.31
N HIS A 263 -10.19 0.58 -20.56
CA HIS A 263 -11.22 0.77 -19.54
C HIS A 263 -11.01 -0.21 -18.38
N GLU A 264 -10.88 -1.51 -18.67
CA GLU A 264 -10.61 -2.54 -17.67
C GLU A 264 -9.28 -2.33 -16.93
N TRP A 265 -8.27 -1.79 -17.60
CA TRP A 265 -6.97 -1.48 -17.00
C TRP A 265 -7.03 -0.30 -16.02
N LEU A 266 -7.73 0.78 -16.40
CA LEU A 266 -7.95 1.95 -15.54
C LEU A 266 -8.95 1.70 -14.42
N ARG A 267 -10.02 0.94 -14.68
CA ARG A 267 -11.06 0.60 -13.70
C ARG A 267 -10.48 -0.10 -12.47
N ARG A 268 -9.48 -0.97 -12.64
CA ARG A 268 -8.82 -1.66 -11.52
C ARG A 268 -7.99 -0.71 -10.65
N ARG A 269 -7.33 0.28 -11.26
CA ARG A 269 -6.56 1.33 -10.57
C ARG A 269 -7.49 2.29 -9.82
N ALA A 270 -8.56 2.74 -10.48
CA ALA A 270 -9.62 3.52 -9.87
C ALA A 270 -10.22 2.80 -8.64
N GLN A 271 -10.57 1.52 -8.77
CA GLN A 271 -11.13 0.73 -7.67
C GLN A 271 -10.16 0.52 -6.49
N ALA A 272 -8.86 0.34 -6.77
CA ALA A 272 -7.85 0.21 -5.72
C ALA A 272 -7.68 1.51 -4.92
N LEU A 273 -7.62 2.66 -5.62
CA LEU A 273 -7.53 3.96 -4.97
C LEU A 273 -8.81 4.31 -4.19
N GLU A 274 -9.99 4.03 -4.76
CA GLU A 274 -11.27 4.22 -4.06
C GLU A 274 -11.33 3.39 -2.77
N GLY A 275 -10.92 2.12 -2.84
CA GLY A 275 -10.78 1.25 -1.67
C GLY A 275 -9.77 1.78 -0.64
N ASN A 276 -8.70 2.47 -1.06
CA ASN A 276 -7.79 3.15 -0.13
C ASN A 276 -8.44 4.37 0.56
N ALA A 277 -9.36 5.08 -0.10
CA ALA A 277 -10.17 6.13 0.56
C ALA A 277 -11.17 5.55 1.57
N GLU A 278 -11.82 4.42 1.25
CA GLU A 278 -12.66 3.68 2.20
C GLU A 278 -11.85 3.19 3.42
N ARG A 279 -10.62 2.69 3.20
CA ARG A 279 -9.70 2.27 4.27
C ARG A 279 -9.26 3.44 5.15
N PHE A 280 -8.94 4.59 4.57
CA PHE A 280 -8.66 5.83 5.30
C PHE A 280 -9.84 6.23 6.20
N ALA A 281 -11.07 6.14 5.68
CA ALA A 281 -12.27 6.45 6.46
C ALA A 281 -12.46 5.49 7.64
N ALA A 282 -12.30 4.18 7.42
CA ALA A 282 -12.36 3.17 8.46
C ALA A 282 -11.25 3.32 9.52
N TRP A 283 -10.02 3.64 9.09
CA TRP A 283 -8.91 3.96 9.99
C TRP A 283 -9.25 5.16 10.88
N CYS A 284 -9.74 6.24 10.29
CA CYS A 284 -10.09 7.46 11.03
C CYS A 284 -11.19 7.25 12.08
N GLN A 285 -12.18 6.40 11.78
CA GLN A 285 -13.19 5.99 12.77
C GLN A 285 -12.59 5.16 13.92
N SER A 286 -11.51 4.42 13.67
CA SER A 286 -10.87 3.54 14.66
C SER A 286 -9.88 4.22 15.61
N THR A 287 -9.44 5.46 15.32
CA THR A 287 -8.42 6.17 16.13
C THR A 287 -8.80 7.63 16.41
N THR A 288 -8.60 8.06 17.67
CA THR A 288 -8.79 9.44 18.11
C THR A 288 -7.69 10.40 17.62
N ILE A 289 -6.60 9.87 17.06
CA ILE A 289 -5.53 10.67 16.43
C ILE A 289 -6.03 11.34 15.15
N CYS A 290 -7.02 10.76 14.47
CA CYS A 290 -7.58 11.36 13.26
C CYS A 290 -8.32 12.66 13.57
N ALA A 291 -7.95 13.78 12.92
CA ALA A 291 -8.64 15.07 13.05
C ALA A 291 -10.12 15.06 12.58
N LEU A 292 -10.56 13.98 11.91
CA LEU A 292 -11.94 13.73 11.50
C LEU A 292 -12.61 12.62 12.32
N HIS A 293 -12.03 12.19 13.45
CA HIS A 293 -12.63 11.21 14.33
C HIS A 293 -14.03 11.63 14.80
N GLY A 294 -14.97 10.68 14.84
CA GLY A 294 -16.39 10.96 15.12
C GLY A 294 -17.16 11.64 13.98
N LYS A 295 -16.52 11.95 12.85
CA LYS A 295 -17.16 12.38 11.59
C LYS A 295 -17.10 11.25 10.55
N ASP A 296 -17.77 11.46 9.43
CA ASP A 296 -17.57 10.68 8.20
C ASP A 296 -16.52 11.39 7.32
N PRO A 297 -15.31 10.83 7.13
CA PRO A 297 -14.25 11.46 6.35
C PRO A 297 -14.54 11.54 4.85
N LEU A 298 -15.36 10.63 4.30
CA LEU A 298 -15.74 10.68 2.88
C LEU A 298 -16.82 11.75 2.64
N ALA A 299 -17.78 11.89 3.55
CA ALA A 299 -18.72 13.02 3.50
C ALA A 299 -18.03 14.38 3.76
N VAL A 300 -16.87 14.41 4.43
CA VAL A 300 -16.02 15.62 4.54
C VAL A 300 -15.28 15.87 3.22
N TRP A 301 -14.69 14.82 2.62
CA TRP A 301 -14.07 14.88 1.30
C TRP A 301 -15.02 15.46 0.26
N ASP A 302 -16.24 14.92 0.12
CA ASP A 302 -17.23 15.39 -0.86
C ASP A 302 -17.57 16.87 -0.66
N LYS A 303 -17.75 17.32 0.60
CA LYS A 303 -18.02 18.73 0.92
C LYS A 303 -16.85 19.65 0.56
N VAL A 304 -15.61 19.21 0.77
CA VAL A 304 -14.41 19.96 0.37
C VAL A 304 -14.34 20.05 -1.15
N MET A 305 -14.57 18.94 -1.86
CA MET A 305 -14.55 18.88 -3.31
C MET A 305 -15.66 19.71 -3.97
N ASP A 306 -16.89 19.67 -3.44
CA ASP A 306 -18.00 20.49 -3.92
C ASP A 306 -17.79 21.98 -3.65
N LYS A 307 -17.18 22.34 -2.52
CA LYS A 307 -16.79 23.73 -2.22
C LYS A 307 -15.74 24.22 -3.23
N ALA A 308 -14.63 23.48 -3.35
CA ALA A 308 -13.52 23.83 -4.25
C ALA A 308 -13.89 23.84 -5.74
N ARG A 309 -14.92 23.07 -6.14
CA ARG A 309 -15.49 23.05 -7.50
C ARG A 309 -16.31 24.31 -7.82
N ARG A 310 -16.96 24.91 -6.82
CA ARG A 310 -17.73 26.16 -6.98
C ARG A 310 -16.82 27.39 -6.88
N GLU A 311 -15.94 27.38 -5.89
CA GLU A 311 -14.96 28.45 -5.65
C GLU A 311 -13.68 27.84 -5.07
N PRO A 312 -12.50 28.06 -5.69
CA PRO A 312 -11.22 27.64 -5.14
C PRO A 312 -10.99 28.15 -3.71
N ILE A 313 -10.60 27.25 -2.82
CA ILE A 313 -10.51 27.49 -1.37
C ILE A 313 -9.22 28.25 -1.05
N PRO A 314 -9.24 29.33 -0.24
CA PRO A 314 -8.02 30.06 0.18
C PRO A 314 -6.94 29.17 0.78
N ALA A 315 -5.67 29.54 0.56
CA ALA A 315 -4.49 28.88 1.13
C ALA A 315 -3.49 29.91 1.69
N PRO A 316 -3.84 30.61 2.79
CA PRO A 316 -3.08 31.74 3.31
C PRO A 316 -1.62 31.44 3.66
N GLU A 317 -1.26 30.21 4.06
CA GLU A 317 0.15 29.87 4.33
C GLU A 317 1.03 29.84 3.06
N ALA A 318 0.42 29.68 1.88
CA ALA A 318 1.11 29.75 0.59
C ALA A 318 1.11 31.17 -0.01
N GLY A 319 0.34 32.10 0.57
CA GLY A 319 0.22 33.50 0.16
C GLY A 319 -1.24 33.99 0.20
N PRO A 320 -1.47 35.30 0.39
CA PRO A 320 -2.81 35.86 0.61
C PRO A 320 -3.78 35.63 -0.57
N GLU A 321 -3.27 35.65 -1.80
CA GLU A 321 -4.05 35.46 -3.03
C GLU A 321 -4.10 34.00 -3.52
N VAL A 322 -3.43 33.07 -2.83
CA VAL A 322 -3.38 31.66 -3.28
C VAL A 322 -4.70 30.98 -2.96
N ARG A 323 -5.31 30.35 -3.97
CA ARG A 323 -6.54 29.57 -3.83
C ARG A 323 -6.40 28.22 -4.54
N ILE A 324 -7.02 27.19 -3.97
CA ILE A 324 -6.84 25.79 -4.36
C ILE A 324 -8.14 25.19 -4.91
N SER A 325 -8.09 24.69 -6.15
CA SER A 325 -9.22 24.08 -6.86
C SER A 325 -9.50 22.63 -6.46
N ASP A 326 -10.65 22.09 -6.87
CA ASP A 326 -10.96 20.67 -6.69
C ASP A 326 -9.95 19.77 -7.43
N THR A 327 -9.49 20.15 -8.63
CA THR A 327 -8.45 19.40 -9.36
C THR A 327 -7.09 19.41 -8.68
N GLN A 328 -6.75 20.48 -7.96
CA GLN A 328 -5.54 20.56 -7.14
C GLN A 328 -5.63 19.66 -5.91
N ILE A 329 -6.73 19.73 -5.16
CA ILE A 329 -7.00 18.84 -4.01
C ILE A 329 -6.98 17.38 -4.47
N ALA A 330 -7.70 17.05 -5.55
CA ALA A 330 -7.70 15.71 -6.13
C ALA A 330 -6.35 15.26 -6.68
N SER A 331 -5.46 16.16 -7.10
CA SER A 331 -4.11 15.79 -7.56
C SER A 331 -3.14 15.54 -6.39
N ARG A 332 -3.34 16.23 -5.26
CA ARG A 332 -2.41 16.28 -4.11
C ARG A 332 -2.85 15.42 -2.92
N ALA A 333 -4.11 14.99 -2.87
CA ALA A 333 -4.60 14.04 -1.86
C ALA A 333 -3.97 12.65 -2.03
N ASN A 334 -3.37 12.13 -0.94
CA ASN A 334 -2.67 10.85 -0.91
C ASN A 334 -3.35 9.86 0.04
N PHE A 335 -4.25 9.04 -0.53
CA PHE A 335 -4.89 7.93 0.18
C PHE A 335 -4.04 6.64 0.20
N THR A 336 -3.00 6.55 -0.63
CA THR A 336 -2.19 5.34 -0.83
C THR A 336 -1.34 4.99 0.39
N TYR A 337 -0.69 5.97 1.02
CA TYR A 337 0.23 5.73 2.13
C TYR A 337 -0.43 5.97 3.49
N GLU A 338 -0.56 4.92 4.30
CA GLU A 338 -1.18 4.99 5.63
C GLU A 338 -0.45 5.98 6.56
N ALA A 339 0.87 6.11 6.40
CA ALA A 339 1.70 7.05 7.16
C ALA A 339 1.34 8.52 6.92
N THR A 340 0.68 8.87 5.81
CA THR A 340 0.24 10.25 5.52
C THR A 340 -1.22 10.51 5.89
N TRP A 341 -1.95 9.52 6.40
CA TRP A 341 -3.39 9.64 6.68
C TRP A 341 -3.74 10.65 7.79
N GLU A 342 -2.91 10.78 8.83
CA GLU A 342 -3.11 11.79 9.88
C GLU A 342 -3.03 13.21 9.31
N HIS A 343 -1.97 13.48 8.54
CA HIS A 343 -1.76 14.73 7.83
C HIS A 343 -2.89 15.04 6.85
N LEU A 344 -3.35 14.03 6.09
CA LEU A 344 -4.48 14.16 5.17
C LEU A 344 -5.79 14.49 5.92
N ALA A 345 -6.07 13.83 7.04
CA ALA A 345 -7.26 14.12 7.84
C ALA A 345 -7.25 15.55 8.40
N ALA A 346 -6.10 16.02 8.89
CA ALA A 346 -5.93 17.40 9.34
C ALA A 346 -6.10 18.39 8.18
N GLY A 347 -5.51 18.10 7.01
CA GLY A 347 -5.67 18.90 5.79
C GLY A 347 -7.11 19.01 5.30
N LEU A 348 -7.86 17.90 5.31
CA LEU A 348 -9.28 17.88 4.97
C LEU A 348 -10.15 18.63 5.98
N ALA A 349 -9.84 18.54 7.28
CA ALA A 349 -10.52 19.32 8.32
C ALA A 349 -10.32 20.83 8.12
N ARG A 350 -9.08 21.27 7.81
CA ARG A 350 -8.76 22.68 7.49
C ARG A 350 -9.44 23.15 6.20
N ALA A 351 -9.40 22.34 5.13
CA ALA A 351 -10.03 22.69 3.86
C ALA A 351 -11.56 22.83 4.00
N GLN A 352 -12.18 21.98 4.82
CA GLN A 352 -13.60 22.11 5.16
C GLN A 352 -13.90 23.45 5.84
N ALA A 353 -13.06 23.86 6.79
CA ALA A 353 -13.14 25.15 7.47
C ALA A 353 -12.84 26.37 6.56
N GLY A 354 -12.26 26.17 5.37
CA GLY A 354 -11.99 27.24 4.40
C GLY A 354 -10.51 27.52 4.15
N ASP A 355 -9.62 26.64 4.62
CA ASP A 355 -8.17 26.79 4.48
C ASP A 355 -7.56 25.53 3.85
N ALA A 356 -7.23 25.63 2.57
CA ALA A 356 -6.62 24.57 1.78
C ALA A 356 -5.08 24.66 1.74
N SER A 357 -4.44 25.38 2.68
CA SER A 357 -2.97 25.52 2.73
C SER A 357 -2.20 24.19 2.71
N PHE A 358 -2.76 23.14 3.33
CA PHE A 358 -2.21 21.78 3.24
C PHE A 358 -2.06 21.30 1.79
N PHE A 359 -3.05 21.57 0.93
CA PHE A 359 -3.06 21.20 -0.48
C PHE A 359 -2.38 22.25 -1.38
N ALA A 360 -1.84 23.34 -0.83
CA ALA A 360 -1.07 24.31 -1.60
C ALA A 360 0.38 23.85 -1.85
N LYS A 361 0.92 23.02 -0.94
CA LYS A 361 2.22 22.38 -1.12
C LYS A 361 2.17 21.42 -2.32
N VAL A 362 3.16 21.54 -3.19
CA VAL A 362 3.39 20.57 -4.28
C VAL A 362 4.54 19.68 -3.84
N GLU A 363 4.23 18.45 -3.47
CA GLU A 363 5.22 17.43 -3.14
C GLU A 363 5.54 16.60 -4.39
N GLY A 364 6.83 16.43 -4.69
CA GLY A 364 7.31 15.62 -5.81
C GLY A 364 8.58 16.17 -6.44
N ALA A 365 9.48 15.27 -6.84
CA ALA A 365 10.59 15.63 -7.73
C ALA A 365 10.06 15.96 -9.13
N PRO A 366 10.80 16.73 -9.96
CA PRO A 366 10.51 16.85 -11.38
C PRO A 366 10.40 15.47 -12.02
N ASP A 367 9.38 15.26 -12.88
CA ASP A 367 9.18 13.98 -13.56
C ASP A 367 10.41 13.66 -14.44
N PRO A 368 11.08 12.50 -14.25
CA PRO A 368 12.24 12.12 -15.03
C PRO A 368 11.90 12.11 -16.53
N ASN A 369 12.46 13.08 -17.24
CA ASN A 369 12.14 13.45 -18.62
C ASN A 369 11.92 12.26 -19.57
N LEU A 370 12.80 11.26 -19.51
CA LEU A 370 12.76 10.12 -20.43
C LEU A 370 11.76 9.02 -20.00
N SER A 371 11.40 8.95 -18.73
CA SER A 371 10.55 7.87 -18.17
C SER A 371 9.13 7.91 -18.75
N ARG A 372 8.57 9.11 -18.93
CA ARG A 372 7.30 9.29 -19.66
C ARG A 372 7.39 8.77 -21.10
N VAL A 373 8.51 8.94 -21.79
CA VAL A 373 8.68 8.50 -23.19
C VAL A 373 8.61 6.97 -23.30
N ILE A 374 9.28 6.23 -22.41
CA ILE A 374 9.18 4.76 -22.36
C ILE A 374 7.77 4.32 -21.98
N LEU A 375 7.19 4.88 -20.92
CA LEU A 375 5.86 4.48 -20.45
C LEU A 375 4.81 4.61 -21.56
N CYS A 376 4.84 5.70 -22.33
CA CYS A 376 3.92 5.93 -23.45
C CYS A 376 4.24 5.09 -24.70
N ALA A 377 5.45 4.54 -24.80
CA ALA A 377 5.83 3.56 -25.83
C ALA A 377 5.46 2.12 -25.45
N ASP A 378 5.21 1.82 -24.18
CA ASP A 378 4.67 0.53 -23.72
C ASP A 378 3.14 0.55 -23.56
N LEU A 379 2.55 1.71 -23.29
CA LEU A 379 1.12 1.90 -22.99
C LEU A 379 0.52 2.99 -23.92
N PRO A 380 -0.16 2.63 -25.02
CA PRO A 380 -0.66 3.60 -25.98
C PRO A 380 -1.69 4.55 -25.37
N TYR A 381 -1.57 5.83 -25.71
CA TYR A 381 -2.35 6.90 -25.11
C TYR A 381 -3.58 7.29 -25.98
N PRO A 382 -4.80 7.36 -25.42
CA PRO A 382 -6.04 7.45 -26.21
C PRO A 382 -6.53 8.87 -26.55
N GLY A 383 -5.90 9.92 -26.01
CA GLY A 383 -6.38 11.31 -26.13
C GLY A 383 -7.49 11.71 -25.15
N TYR A 384 -7.72 13.03 -25.05
CA TYR A 384 -8.61 13.65 -24.06
C TYR A 384 -10.04 13.14 -24.09
N ASP A 385 -10.69 13.08 -25.25
CA ASP A 385 -12.13 12.77 -25.34
C ASP A 385 -12.44 11.34 -24.87
N LYS A 386 -11.54 10.39 -25.12
CA LYS A 386 -11.66 9.02 -24.62
C LYS A 386 -11.38 8.97 -23.11
N LEU A 387 -10.39 9.68 -22.59
CA LEU A 387 -10.20 9.79 -21.13
C LEU A 387 -11.39 10.44 -20.43
N LYS A 388 -12.01 11.50 -20.99
CA LYS A 388 -13.17 12.16 -20.38
C LYS A 388 -14.41 11.26 -20.33
N LYS A 389 -14.62 10.44 -21.36
CA LYS A 389 -15.64 9.37 -21.35
C LYS A 389 -15.33 8.33 -20.26
N LEU A 390 -14.07 7.91 -20.13
CA LEU A 390 -13.66 6.94 -19.11
C LEU A 390 -13.80 7.50 -17.68
N GLU A 391 -13.41 8.75 -17.44
CA GLU A 391 -13.63 9.47 -16.17
C GLU A 391 -15.11 9.45 -15.77
N THR A 392 -15.99 9.77 -16.72
CA THR A 392 -17.44 9.85 -16.51
C THR A 392 -18.04 8.48 -16.18
N THR A 393 -17.60 7.41 -16.87
CA THR A 393 -18.01 6.03 -16.59
C THR A 393 -17.52 5.57 -15.22
N LEU A 394 -16.25 5.83 -14.88
CA LEU A 394 -15.64 5.42 -13.61
C LEU A 394 -16.20 6.20 -12.42
N ARG A 395 -16.58 7.47 -12.56
CA ARG A 395 -17.17 8.27 -11.47
C ARG A 395 -18.46 7.67 -10.88
N ARG A 396 -19.19 6.83 -11.64
CA ARG A 396 -20.34 6.09 -11.09
C ARG A 396 -19.92 4.98 -10.14
N ASP A 397 -18.79 4.32 -10.42
CA ASP A 397 -18.35 3.10 -9.73
C ASP A 397 -17.25 3.39 -8.69
N THR A 398 -16.62 4.57 -8.76
CA THR A 398 -15.62 5.11 -7.82
C THR A 398 -15.84 6.62 -7.66
N PRO A 399 -16.84 7.05 -6.86
CA PRO A 399 -17.33 8.43 -6.83
C PRO A 399 -16.40 9.44 -6.16
N HIS A 400 -15.67 9.06 -5.11
CA HIS A 400 -14.94 10.04 -4.29
C HIS A 400 -13.64 10.49 -4.97
N ILE A 401 -12.78 9.53 -5.35
CA ILE A 401 -11.41 9.83 -5.82
C ILE A 401 -10.96 8.92 -6.97
N GLY A 402 -11.37 7.66 -7.03
CA GLY A 402 -10.86 6.66 -7.96
C GLY A 402 -10.96 7.07 -9.44
N CYS A 403 -12.01 7.82 -9.80
CA CYS A 403 -12.20 8.29 -11.18
C CYS A 403 -11.07 9.19 -11.70
N ARG A 404 -10.27 9.82 -10.83
CA ARG A 404 -9.10 10.63 -11.24
C ARG A 404 -8.03 9.79 -11.96
N MET A 405 -7.97 8.49 -11.70
CA MET A 405 -6.90 7.59 -12.18
C MET A 405 -6.80 7.44 -13.70
N VAL A 406 -7.72 8.03 -14.46
CA VAL A 406 -7.61 8.15 -15.92
C VAL A 406 -6.57 9.20 -16.36
N TRP A 407 -6.29 10.20 -15.53
CA TRP A 407 -5.48 11.36 -15.90
C TRP A 407 -3.95 11.25 -15.72
N PRO A 408 -3.34 10.34 -14.90
CA PRO A 408 -1.88 10.20 -14.85
C PRO A 408 -1.28 9.91 -16.23
N MET A 409 -1.94 9.08 -17.04
CA MET A 409 -1.49 8.80 -18.41
C MET A 409 -1.50 10.06 -19.30
N ALA A 410 -2.41 11.01 -19.07
CA ALA A 410 -2.39 12.29 -19.79
C ALA A 410 -1.19 13.16 -19.38
N ASN A 411 -0.85 13.20 -18.08
CA ASN A 411 0.32 13.93 -17.60
C ASN A 411 1.62 13.44 -18.29
N HIS A 412 1.81 12.13 -18.43
CA HIS A 412 2.98 11.57 -19.12
C HIS A 412 2.89 11.75 -20.65
N CYS A 413 1.77 11.33 -21.27
CA CYS A 413 1.71 11.07 -22.71
C CYS A 413 1.07 12.16 -23.57
N ALA A 414 0.29 13.08 -23.00
CA ALA A 414 -0.48 14.03 -23.80
C ALA A 414 0.46 14.92 -24.64
N GLY A 415 0.38 14.81 -25.96
CA GLY A 415 1.15 15.63 -26.89
C GLY A 415 2.54 15.11 -27.27
N LEU A 416 3.05 14.06 -26.62
CA LEU A 416 4.30 13.40 -27.05
C LEU A 416 4.18 12.91 -28.51
N PRO A 417 5.26 12.95 -29.31
CA PRO A 417 5.25 12.40 -30.67
C PRO A 417 4.99 10.88 -30.65
N PRO A 418 4.32 10.32 -31.67
CA PRO A 418 4.15 8.87 -31.78
C PRO A 418 5.49 8.14 -31.81
N THR A 419 5.63 7.12 -30.97
CA THR A 419 6.80 6.21 -30.92
C THR A 419 6.41 4.84 -31.47
N ARG A 420 7.39 3.95 -31.75
CA ARG A 420 7.06 2.54 -32.06
C ARG A 420 6.58 1.88 -30.77
N THR A 421 5.28 1.69 -30.65
CA THR A 421 4.67 1.17 -29.42
C THR A 421 4.75 -0.35 -29.34
N TYR A 422 5.20 -0.89 -28.21
CA TYR A 422 4.96 -2.29 -27.85
C TYR A 422 3.75 -2.35 -26.91
N ALA A 423 2.55 -2.33 -27.50
CA ALA A 423 1.30 -2.16 -26.76
C ALA A 423 0.87 -3.43 -25.99
N PRO A 424 0.03 -3.31 -24.95
CA PRO A 424 -0.44 -4.45 -24.16
C PRO A 424 -1.22 -5.49 -24.98
N HIS A 425 -0.98 -6.77 -24.71
CA HIS A 425 -1.66 -7.89 -25.38
C HIS A 425 -1.63 -9.16 -24.50
N PRO A 426 -2.61 -10.08 -24.62
CA PRO A 426 -2.63 -11.31 -23.84
C PRO A 426 -1.35 -12.13 -24.04
N ILE A 427 -0.65 -12.42 -22.94
CA ILE A 427 0.72 -12.98 -22.95
C ILE A 427 0.76 -14.41 -23.47
N LYS A 428 1.74 -14.71 -24.33
CA LYS A 428 1.94 -16.03 -24.96
C LYS A 428 3.36 -16.52 -24.78
N ALA A 429 3.62 -17.14 -23.64
CA ALA A 429 4.94 -17.65 -23.26
C ALA A 429 4.98 -19.21 -23.18
N PRO A 430 4.86 -19.94 -24.31
CA PRO A 430 4.88 -21.40 -24.31
C PRO A 430 6.22 -21.94 -23.78
N GLY A 431 6.16 -22.91 -22.87
CA GLY A 431 7.35 -23.51 -22.26
C GLY A 431 8.06 -22.65 -21.20
N LEU A 432 7.54 -21.46 -20.87
CA LEU A 432 8.03 -20.64 -19.75
C LEU A 432 8.02 -21.44 -18.43
N PRO A 433 9.11 -21.48 -17.65
CA PRO A 433 9.14 -22.16 -16.35
C PRO A 433 8.16 -21.53 -15.36
N PRO A 434 7.93 -22.16 -14.18
CA PRO A 434 7.16 -21.54 -13.12
C PRO A 434 7.68 -20.15 -12.73
N VAL A 435 6.77 -19.16 -12.69
CA VAL A 435 7.05 -17.75 -12.35
C VAL A 435 6.37 -17.42 -11.01
N LEU A 436 7.07 -16.74 -10.11
CA LEU A 436 6.48 -16.23 -8.87
C LEU A 436 5.98 -14.80 -9.11
N ILE A 437 4.75 -14.51 -8.69
CA ILE A 437 4.12 -13.19 -8.87
C ILE A 437 3.56 -12.72 -7.53
N ALA A 438 3.79 -11.47 -7.13
CA ALA A 438 3.17 -10.89 -5.95
C ALA A 438 2.70 -9.45 -6.21
N ASN A 439 1.61 -9.02 -5.57
CA ASN A 439 1.17 -7.62 -5.54
C ASN A 439 0.55 -7.35 -4.17
N GLY A 440 0.73 -6.13 -3.65
CA GLY A 440 0.05 -5.70 -2.43
C GLY A 440 -1.45 -5.53 -2.64
N GLU A 441 -2.26 -5.98 -1.68
CA GLU A 441 -3.73 -5.81 -1.71
C GLU A 441 -4.22 -4.35 -1.70
N HIS A 442 -3.35 -3.40 -1.33
CA HIS A 442 -3.64 -1.98 -1.21
C HIS A 442 -2.82 -1.13 -2.19
N ASP A 443 -2.11 -1.77 -3.12
CA ASP A 443 -1.39 -1.11 -4.22
C ASP A 443 -2.39 -0.55 -5.24
N ASP A 444 -2.45 0.77 -5.44
CA ASP A 444 -3.27 1.40 -6.48
C ASP A 444 -2.49 1.82 -7.74
N ASN A 445 -1.15 1.73 -7.71
CA ASN A 445 -0.29 1.91 -8.88
C ASN A 445 -0.32 0.65 -9.77
N SER A 446 -0.19 -0.52 -9.15
CA SER A 446 -0.33 -1.84 -9.75
C SER A 446 -1.26 -2.74 -8.92
N PRO A 447 -2.59 -2.57 -9.09
CA PRO A 447 -3.61 -3.30 -8.34
C PRO A 447 -3.37 -4.80 -8.28
N ALA A 448 -3.68 -5.42 -7.14
CA ALA A 448 -3.54 -6.87 -6.95
C ALA A 448 -4.27 -7.74 -8.01
N ALA A 449 -5.24 -7.17 -8.72
CA ALA A 449 -5.92 -7.83 -9.85
C ALA A 449 -5.08 -7.91 -11.14
N ASP A 450 -4.09 -7.03 -11.32
CA ASP A 450 -3.13 -7.05 -12.43
C ASP A 450 -2.22 -8.29 -12.33
N GLY A 451 -1.59 -8.51 -11.18
CA GLY A 451 -0.75 -9.70 -10.95
C GLY A 451 -1.52 -11.02 -10.99
N ARG A 452 -2.78 -11.04 -10.52
CA ARG A 452 -3.66 -12.21 -10.68
C ARG A 452 -3.94 -12.50 -12.15
N ARG A 453 -4.30 -11.47 -12.95
CA ARG A 453 -4.56 -11.62 -14.38
C ARG A 453 -3.34 -12.13 -15.15
N LEU A 454 -2.14 -11.68 -14.79
CA LEU A 454 -0.89 -12.19 -15.37
C LEU A 454 -0.67 -13.67 -14.99
N ALA A 455 -0.90 -14.03 -13.71
CA ALA A 455 -0.79 -15.41 -13.25
C ALA A 455 -1.81 -16.34 -13.94
N ASP A 456 -3.05 -15.88 -14.15
CA ASP A 456 -4.12 -16.64 -14.82
C ASP A 456 -3.80 -16.97 -16.29
N GLN A 457 -2.95 -16.17 -16.94
CA GLN A 457 -2.50 -16.38 -18.33
C GLN A 457 -1.20 -17.21 -18.44
N LEU A 458 -0.51 -17.47 -17.33
CA LEU A 458 0.73 -18.22 -17.28
C LEU A 458 0.51 -19.54 -16.55
N PRO A 459 0.31 -20.69 -17.23
CA PRO A 459 -0.17 -21.94 -16.62
C PRO A 459 0.68 -22.51 -15.47
N ARG A 460 1.94 -22.08 -15.35
CA ARG A 460 2.88 -22.50 -14.30
C ARG A 460 3.18 -21.40 -13.27
N ALA A 461 2.56 -20.23 -13.39
CA ALA A 461 2.76 -19.14 -12.44
C ALA A 461 2.13 -19.44 -11.07
N ARG A 462 2.69 -18.84 -10.03
CA ARG A 462 2.15 -18.85 -8.68
C ARG A 462 1.97 -17.41 -8.21
N TYR A 463 0.71 -17.01 -8.02
CA TYR A 463 0.39 -15.75 -7.38
C TYR A 463 0.47 -15.87 -5.85
N LEU A 464 1.32 -15.07 -5.24
CA LEU A 464 1.44 -14.86 -3.80
C LEU A 464 0.62 -13.63 -3.41
N LYS A 465 -0.45 -13.86 -2.64
CA LYS A 465 -1.28 -12.82 -2.06
C LYS A 465 -0.59 -12.25 -0.82
N ALA A 466 -0.48 -10.92 -0.70
CA ALA A 466 0.06 -10.26 0.48
C ALA A 466 -0.67 -8.94 0.79
N VAL A 467 -0.90 -8.68 2.07
CA VAL A 467 -1.47 -7.41 2.55
C VAL A 467 -0.35 -6.37 2.61
N GLY A 468 -0.48 -5.31 1.82
CA GLY A 468 0.53 -4.27 1.71
C GLY A 468 0.27 -3.34 0.53
N GLY A 469 1.14 -2.32 0.38
CA GLY A 469 1.15 -1.40 -0.74
C GLY A 469 2.08 -1.86 -1.87
N HIS A 470 2.63 -0.87 -2.59
CA HIS A 470 3.52 -1.08 -3.73
C HIS A 470 4.90 -1.62 -3.32
N ALA A 471 5.50 -2.44 -4.20
CA ALA A 471 6.85 -3.00 -4.08
C ALA A 471 7.10 -3.80 -2.79
N LEU A 472 6.41 -4.94 -2.63
CA LEU A 472 6.42 -5.74 -1.41
C LEU A 472 7.82 -6.22 -0.99
N TYR A 473 8.62 -6.69 -1.95
CA TYR A 473 9.97 -7.17 -1.70
C TYR A 473 10.90 -6.04 -1.25
N PHE A 474 10.88 -4.92 -1.98
CA PHE A 474 11.76 -3.77 -1.74
C PHE A 474 11.34 -2.94 -0.51
N SER A 475 10.05 -2.94 -0.15
CA SER A 475 9.53 -2.37 1.11
C SER A 475 9.81 -3.24 2.34
N GLY A 476 10.40 -4.44 2.17
CA GLY A 476 10.85 -5.28 3.27
C GLY A 476 9.82 -6.33 3.76
N HIS A 477 8.75 -6.62 3.01
CA HIS A 477 7.68 -7.51 3.50
C HIS A 477 8.20 -8.93 3.80
N PRO A 478 8.21 -9.39 5.07
CA PRO A 478 9.00 -10.55 5.49
C PRO A 478 8.56 -11.87 4.83
N CYS A 479 7.26 -12.20 4.87
CA CYS A 479 6.71 -13.40 4.22
C CYS A 479 6.96 -13.44 2.69
N VAL A 480 6.91 -12.28 2.02
CA VAL A 480 7.22 -12.18 0.59
C VAL A 480 8.71 -12.42 0.36
N ARG A 481 9.59 -11.80 1.15
CA ARG A 481 11.04 -12.04 1.07
C ARG A 481 11.38 -13.51 1.29
N GLU A 482 10.83 -14.17 2.32
CA GLU A 482 11.06 -15.60 2.58
C GLU A 482 10.67 -16.49 1.39
N HIS A 483 9.46 -16.31 0.85
CA HIS A 483 9.01 -17.07 -0.32
C HIS A 483 9.85 -16.78 -1.56
N VAL A 484 10.23 -15.52 -1.79
CA VAL A 484 11.09 -15.12 -2.92
C VAL A 484 12.49 -15.69 -2.78
N HIS A 485 13.13 -15.59 -1.61
CA HIS A 485 14.44 -16.17 -1.34
C HIS A 485 14.42 -17.69 -1.54
N ARG A 486 13.44 -18.39 -0.98
CA ARG A 486 13.28 -19.84 -1.15
C ARG A 486 13.07 -20.24 -2.61
N TYR A 487 12.24 -19.50 -3.36
CA TYR A 487 12.03 -19.74 -4.79
C TYR A 487 13.30 -19.44 -5.61
N LEU A 488 13.94 -18.28 -5.42
CA LEU A 488 15.14 -17.89 -6.15
C LEU A 488 16.32 -18.80 -5.86
N THR A 489 16.47 -19.33 -4.63
CA THR A 489 17.58 -20.23 -4.24
C THR A 489 17.31 -21.71 -4.52
N THR A 490 16.11 -22.23 -4.27
CA THR A 490 15.80 -23.68 -4.40
C THR A 490 14.87 -24.04 -5.57
N GLY A 491 14.15 -23.07 -6.14
CA GLY A 491 13.09 -23.32 -7.13
C GLY A 491 11.74 -23.74 -6.51
N LYS A 492 11.67 -23.98 -5.20
CA LYS A 492 10.43 -24.34 -4.51
C LYS A 492 9.49 -23.13 -4.44
N MET A 493 8.36 -23.23 -5.13
CA MET A 493 7.27 -22.25 -5.04
C MET A 493 6.61 -22.24 -3.65
N PRO A 494 5.93 -21.14 -3.26
CA PRO A 494 4.96 -21.20 -2.18
C PRO A 494 3.85 -22.22 -2.51
N PRO A 495 3.19 -22.78 -1.48
CA PRO A 495 2.06 -23.68 -1.68
C PRO A 495 1.01 -23.03 -2.59
N ALA A 496 0.27 -23.84 -3.34
CA ALA A 496 -0.88 -23.32 -4.06
C ALA A 496 -1.83 -22.69 -3.04
N ALA A 497 -2.23 -21.43 -3.29
CA ALA A 497 -3.36 -20.89 -2.56
C ALA A 497 -4.55 -21.86 -2.73
N PRO A 498 -5.25 -22.25 -1.65
CA PRO A 498 -6.52 -22.95 -1.81
C PRO A 498 -7.40 -22.09 -2.74
N PRO A 499 -8.16 -22.69 -3.68
CA PRO A 499 -8.79 -21.96 -4.77
C PRO A 499 -9.63 -20.79 -4.26
N ALA A 500 -9.04 -19.60 -4.32
CA ALA A 500 -9.62 -18.39 -3.79
C ALA A 500 -10.78 -17.99 -4.71
N ASP A 501 -11.96 -17.78 -4.10
CA ASP A 501 -13.24 -17.57 -4.78
C ASP A 501 -13.07 -16.66 -6.00
N ARG A 502 -13.10 -17.29 -7.19
CA ARG A 502 -12.88 -16.65 -8.48
C ARG A 502 -13.99 -15.60 -8.58
N ARG A 503 -13.65 -14.29 -8.51
CA ARG A 503 -14.62 -13.18 -8.34
C ARG A 503 -15.80 -13.41 -9.26
N SER A 504 -16.90 -13.91 -8.68
CA SER A 504 -18.05 -14.36 -9.42
C SER A 504 -18.65 -13.14 -10.09
N SER A 505 -18.76 -13.17 -11.42
CA SER A 505 -19.63 -12.23 -12.10
C SER A 505 -21.05 -12.37 -11.52
N VAL A 506 -21.90 -11.36 -11.69
CA VAL A 506 -23.30 -11.48 -11.26
C VAL A 506 -23.97 -12.71 -11.89
N ALA A 507 -23.56 -13.09 -13.11
CA ALA A 507 -23.96 -14.34 -13.74
C ALA A 507 -23.43 -15.58 -12.99
N ASP A 508 -22.15 -15.63 -12.60
CA ASP A 508 -21.58 -16.74 -11.83
C ASP A 508 -22.24 -16.89 -10.45
N VAL A 509 -22.68 -15.80 -9.81
CA VAL A 509 -23.49 -15.88 -8.59
C VAL A 509 -24.81 -16.59 -8.89
N TYR A 510 -25.58 -16.13 -9.87
CA TYR A 510 -26.85 -16.78 -10.22
C TYR A 510 -26.67 -18.22 -10.72
N VAL A 511 -25.57 -18.52 -11.42
CA VAL A 511 -25.22 -19.88 -11.87
C VAL A 511 -24.84 -20.77 -10.66
N ARG A 512 -24.04 -20.29 -9.72
CA ARG A 512 -23.68 -21.04 -8.49
C ARG A 512 -24.90 -21.32 -7.61
N GLU A 513 -25.75 -20.31 -7.42
CA GLU A 513 -26.99 -20.44 -6.65
C GLU A 513 -28.01 -21.34 -7.37
N GLY A 514 -28.12 -21.24 -8.70
CA GLY A 514 -28.94 -22.14 -9.52
C GLY A 514 -28.44 -23.60 -9.49
N LEU A 515 -27.14 -23.81 -9.63
CA LEU A 515 -26.51 -25.13 -9.52
C LEU A 515 -26.71 -25.75 -8.13
N LEU A 516 -26.62 -24.96 -7.06
CA LEU A 516 -26.89 -25.43 -5.70
C LEU A 516 -28.35 -25.86 -5.53
N VAL A 517 -29.30 -25.06 -6.02
CA VAL A 517 -30.74 -25.41 -5.99
C VAL A 517 -31.02 -26.67 -6.82
N LEU A 518 -30.43 -26.80 -8.01
CA LEU A 518 -30.58 -28.00 -8.85
C LEU A 518 -29.96 -29.24 -8.20
N ALA A 519 -28.77 -29.15 -7.63
CA ALA A 519 -28.11 -30.25 -6.93
C ALA A 519 -28.91 -30.69 -5.69
N ALA A 520 -29.38 -29.75 -4.87
CA ALA A 520 -30.24 -30.04 -3.72
C ALA A 520 -31.57 -30.69 -4.17
N THR A 521 -32.20 -30.19 -5.23
CA THR A 521 -33.43 -30.77 -5.81
C THR A 521 -33.20 -32.21 -6.26
N ALA A 522 -32.08 -32.49 -6.93
CA ALA A 522 -31.71 -33.83 -7.39
C ALA A 522 -31.47 -34.78 -6.21
N VAL A 523 -30.71 -34.36 -5.19
CA VAL A 523 -30.43 -35.17 -3.98
C VAL A 523 -31.71 -35.48 -3.21
N LEU A 524 -32.59 -34.50 -2.98
CA LEU A 524 -33.87 -34.71 -2.30
C LEU A 524 -34.79 -35.67 -3.07
N THR A 525 -34.84 -35.53 -4.40
CA THR A 525 -35.67 -36.39 -5.26
C THR A 525 -35.12 -37.82 -5.30
N ALA A 526 -33.80 -38.00 -5.39
CA ALA A 526 -33.16 -39.30 -5.35
C ALA A 526 -33.31 -39.97 -3.97
N PHE A 527 -33.17 -39.23 -2.88
CA PHE A 527 -33.38 -39.76 -1.52
C PHE A 527 -34.83 -40.23 -1.33
N ALA A 528 -35.82 -39.44 -1.79
CA ALA A 528 -37.23 -39.83 -1.76
C ALA A 528 -37.54 -41.11 -2.58
N MET A 529 -36.78 -41.38 -3.65
CA MET A 529 -36.91 -42.62 -4.44
C MET A 529 -36.25 -43.84 -3.78
N LEU A 530 -35.23 -43.62 -2.94
CA LEU A 530 -34.48 -44.69 -2.27
C LEU A 530 -35.12 -45.10 -0.94
N ASP A 531 -35.75 -44.16 -0.24
CA ASP A 531 -36.36 -44.35 1.08
C ASP A 531 -37.83 -44.85 1.01
N GLY A 532 -38.46 -44.80 -0.18
CA GLY A 532 -39.84 -45.23 -0.38
C GLY A 532 -40.11 -45.81 -1.77
N GLY A 533 -40.84 -46.93 -1.81
CA GLY A 533 -41.30 -47.58 -3.05
C GLY A 533 -42.20 -46.67 -3.92
N PRO A 534 -42.52 -47.09 -5.17
CA PRO A 534 -42.96 -46.22 -6.25
C PRO A 534 -44.09 -45.25 -5.83
N PRO A 535 -43.82 -43.93 -5.83
CA PRO A 535 -44.68 -42.99 -5.14
C PRO A 535 -45.97 -42.73 -5.91
N ARG A 536 -47.10 -42.99 -5.24
CA ARG A 536 -48.33 -42.21 -5.42
C ARG A 536 -48.22 -41.07 -4.40
N PRO A 537 -47.79 -39.86 -4.77
CA PRO A 537 -47.95 -39.21 -6.08
C PRO A 537 -46.70 -39.24 -7.00
N GLY A 538 -46.96 -39.20 -8.31
CA GLY A 538 -45.93 -39.41 -9.34
C GLY A 538 -44.80 -38.37 -9.41
N LEU A 539 -43.71 -38.78 -10.06
CA LEU A 539 -42.42 -38.07 -10.17
C LEU A 539 -42.49 -36.53 -10.34
N PRO A 540 -43.34 -35.94 -11.19
CA PRO A 540 -43.39 -34.49 -11.35
C PRO A 540 -43.73 -33.73 -10.06
N LEU A 541 -44.57 -34.30 -9.20
CA LEU A 541 -44.98 -33.64 -7.95
C LEU A 541 -43.85 -33.66 -6.91
N LEU A 542 -43.10 -34.76 -6.82
CA LEU A 542 -41.92 -34.88 -5.95
C LEU A 542 -40.78 -33.97 -6.41
N ALA A 543 -40.53 -33.87 -7.71
CA ALA A 543 -39.54 -32.94 -8.26
C ALA A 543 -39.94 -31.48 -7.98
N GLY A 544 -41.22 -31.14 -8.15
CA GLY A 544 -41.76 -29.80 -7.83
C GLY A 544 -41.66 -29.46 -6.34
N ALA A 545 -42.00 -30.38 -5.45
CA ALA A 545 -41.85 -30.20 -4.01
C ALA A 545 -40.38 -30.01 -3.62
N SER A 546 -39.48 -30.88 -4.09
CA SER A 546 -38.03 -30.79 -3.83
C SER A 546 -37.42 -29.48 -4.34
N LEU A 547 -37.87 -28.97 -5.49
CA LEU A 547 -37.44 -27.65 -6.00
C LEU A 547 -37.92 -26.52 -5.09
N ALA A 548 -39.16 -26.57 -4.60
CA ALA A 548 -39.68 -25.59 -3.65
C ALA A 548 -38.91 -25.61 -2.33
N ALA A 549 -38.54 -26.79 -1.80
CA ALA A 549 -37.72 -26.91 -0.60
C ALA A 549 -36.28 -26.42 -0.78
N ALA A 550 -35.69 -26.57 -1.98
CA ALA A 550 -34.34 -26.10 -2.28
C ALA A 550 -34.27 -24.57 -2.50
N LEU A 551 -35.33 -23.93 -2.99
CA LEU A 551 -35.33 -22.50 -3.34
C LEU A 551 -34.89 -21.53 -2.21
N PRO A 552 -35.27 -21.73 -0.92
CA PRO A 552 -34.78 -20.93 0.21
C PRO A 552 -33.26 -20.93 0.40
N LEU A 553 -32.52 -21.91 -0.13
CA LEU A 553 -31.05 -21.92 -0.07
C LEU A 553 -30.45 -20.63 -0.64
N THR A 554 -31.06 -20.07 -1.69
CA THR A 554 -30.65 -18.79 -2.31
C THR A 554 -30.67 -17.60 -1.34
N LEU A 555 -31.46 -17.68 -0.26
CA LEU A 555 -31.60 -16.63 0.75
C LEU A 555 -30.56 -16.75 1.89
N ARG A 556 -29.85 -17.88 2.01
CA ARG A 556 -29.04 -18.24 3.21
C ARG A 556 -28.03 -17.17 3.64
N ALA A 557 -27.42 -16.46 2.69
CA ALA A 557 -26.40 -15.45 2.96
C ALA A 557 -26.95 -14.04 3.15
N ARG A 558 -28.09 -13.70 2.52
CA ARG A 558 -28.65 -12.32 2.50
C ARG A 558 -29.78 -12.14 3.50
N PHE A 559 -30.61 -13.17 3.67
CA PHE A 559 -31.75 -13.19 4.59
C PHE A 559 -31.76 -14.53 5.36
N PRO A 560 -30.71 -14.83 6.16
CA PRO A 560 -30.54 -16.13 6.82
C PRO A 560 -31.76 -16.60 7.63
N LEU A 561 -32.25 -15.76 8.55
CA LEU A 561 -33.39 -16.11 9.41
C LEU A 561 -34.71 -16.21 8.64
N PRO A 562 -35.12 -15.24 7.80
CA PRO A 562 -36.30 -15.39 6.95
C PRO A 562 -36.22 -16.60 6.01
N GLY A 563 -35.04 -16.91 5.47
CA GLY A 563 -34.82 -18.09 4.63
C GLY A 563 -34.97 -19.40 5.39
N ALA A 564 -34.47 -19.48 6.63
CA ALA A 564 -34.64 -20.65 7.49
C ALA A 564 -36.13 -20.85 7.87
N LEU A 565 -36.84 -19.78 8.25
CA LEU A 565 -38.27 -19.84 8.55
C LEU A 565 -39.12 -20.19 7.32
N LEU A 566 -38.76 -19.71 6.13
CA LEU A 566 -39.41 -20.08 4.88
C LEU A 566 -39.17 -21.56 4.54
N SER A 567 -37.94 -22.07 4.70
CA SER A 567 -37.63 -23.49 4.53
C SER A 567 -38.41 -24.36 5.52
N ALA A 568 -38.48 -23.94 6.78
CA ALA A 568 -39.24 -24.59 7.85
C ALA A 568 -40.74 -24.68 7.55
N ALA A 569 -41.32 -23.62 6.96
CA ALA A 569 -42.72 -23.63 6.52
C ALA A 569 -42.95 -24.57 5.31
N ILE A 570 -42.03 -24.58 4.33
CA ILE A 570 -42.12 -25.44 3.15
C ILE A 570 -41.95 -26.92 3.51
N ALA A 571 -41.10 -27.24 4.49
CA ALA A 571 -40.89 -28.61 4.96
C ALA A 571 -42.16 -29.25 5.56
N LEU A 572 -43.14 -28.47 6.02
CA LEU A 572 -44.46 -28.98 6.49
C LEU A 572 -45.24 -29.73 5.40
N LEU A 573 -44.92 -29.52 4.10
CA LEU A 573 -45.49 -30.34 3.01
C LEU A 573 -45.16 -31.83 3.17
N GLY A 574 -44.10 -32.19 3.90
CA GLY A 574 -43.75 -33.59 4.23
C GLY A 574 -44.75 -34.31 5.14
N LEU A 575 -45.66 -33.56 5.79
CA LEU A 575 -46.80 -34.14 6.52
C LEU A 575 -47.89 -34.65 5.57
N VAL A 576 -47.92 -34.15 4.33
CA VAL A 576 -48.91 -34.49 3.28
C VAL A 576 -48.29 -35.33 2.16
N ILE A 577 -46.96 -35.33 2.03
CA ILE A 577 -46.19 -36.12 1.07
C ILE A 577 -45.33 -37.14 1.83
N PRO A 578 -45.82 -38.39 2.04
CA PRO A 578 -45.08 -39.42 2.77
C PRO A 578 -43.69 -39.68 2.17
N GLY A 579 -42.69 -39.85 3.05
CA GLY A 579 -41.30 -40.15 2.64
C GLY A 579 -40.51 -38.97 2.05
N TRP A 580 -41.08 -37.76 1.97
CA TRP A 580 -40.38 -36.63 1.35
C TRP A 580 -39.36 -35.95 2.29
N PRO A 581 -38.07 -35.88 1.94
CA PRO A 581 -36.99 -35.46 2.84
C PRO A 581 -36.81 -33.94 2.98
N GLY A 582 -37.84 -33.13 2.69
CA GLY A 582 -37.74 -31.65 2.67
C GLY A 582 -37.15 -31.01 3.94
N ARG A 583 -37.35 -31.64 5.11
CA ARG A 583 -36.77 -31.25 6.40
C ARG A 583 -35.24 -31.15 6.43
N LEU A 584 -34.53 -31.89 5.56
CA LEU A 584 -33.06 -31.81 5.47
C LEU A 584 -32.57 -30.44 4.99
N VAL A 585 -33.35 -29.72 4.18
CA VAL A 585 -32.97 -28.35 3.77
C VAL A 585 -33.13 -27.37 4.94
N THR A 586 -34.16 -27.57 5.75
CA THR A 586 -34.41 -26.75 6.95
C THR A 586 -33.26 -26.87 7.95
N MET A 587 -32.76 -28.10 8.16
CA MET A 587 -31.56 -28.38 8.94
C MET A 587 -30.34 -27.55 8.46
N VAL A 588 -30.05 -27.58 7.17
CA VAL A 588 -28.95 -26.80 6.55
C VAL A 588 -29.18 -25.29 6.70
N MET A 589 -30.42 -24.82 6.54
CA MET A 589 -30.75 -23.39 6.63
C MET A 589 -30.62 -22.83 8.06
N PHE A 590 -30.98 -23.59 9.10
CA PHE A 590 -30.74 -23.16 10.49
C PHE A 590 -29.23 -23.11 10.82
N GLY A 591 -28.43 -24.05 10.29
CA GLY A 591 -26.96 -23.98 10.39
C GLY A 591 -26.37 -22.76 9.66
N ALA A 592 -26.83 -22.46 8.45
CA ALA A 592 -26.42 -21.25 7.73
C ALA A 592 -26.85 -19.96 8.46
N ALA A 593 -28.02 -19.95 9.11
CA ALA A 593 -28.46 -18.83 9.92
C ALA A 593 -27.59 -18.62 11.18
N ALA A 594 -27.12 -19.69 11.82
CA ALA A 594 -26.19 -19.62 12.95
C ALA A 594 -24.82 -19.05 12.56
N PHE A 595 -24.37 -19.36 11.34
CA PHE A 595 -23.15 -18.79 10.75
C PHE A 595 -23.30 -17.29 10.43
N HIS A 596 -24.39 -16.89 9.77
CA HIS A 596 -24.57 -15.51 9.31
C HIS A 596 -25.20 -14.53 10.33
N VAL A 597 -25.76 -15.00 11.46
CA VAL A 597 -26.40 -14.13 12.47
C VAL A 597 -25.60 -14.15 13.79
N PRO A 598 -24.50 -13.36 13.90
CA PRO A 598 -23.58 -13.45 15.03
C PRO A 598 -24.16 -12.96 16.36
N ARG A 599 -25.12 -12.02 16.33
CA ARG A 599 -25.60 -11.31 17.52
C ARG A 599 -26.65 -12.06 18.36
N ARG A 600 -27.22 -13.17 17.85
CA ARG A 600 -28.32 -13.90 18.53
C ARG A 600 -28.30 -15.43 18.27
N PRO A 601 -27.21 -16.17 18.56
CA PRO A 601 -27.17 -17.62 18.35
C PRO A 601 -28.27 -18.35 19.13
N TRP A 602 -28.57 -17.88 20.35
CA TRP A 602 -29.67 -18.37 21.19
C TRP A 602 -31.06 -18.26 20.55
N LEU A 603 -31.27 -17.27 19.66
CA LEU A 603 -32.53 -17.16 18.92
C LEU A 603 -32.62 -18.23 17.82
N VAL A 604 -31.50 -18.50 17.13
CA VAL A 604 -31.45 -19.50 16.05
C VAL A 604 -31.66 -20.91 16.60
N ILE A 605 -30.99 -21.27 17.71
CA ILE A 605 -31.14 -22.60 18.33
C ILE A 605 -32.56 -22.79 18.88
N SER A 606 -33.16 -21.80 19.55
CA SER A 606 -34.53 -21.91 20.05
C SER A 606 -35.55 -22.05 18.93
N LEU A 607 -35.41 -21.30 17.83
CA LEU A 607 -36.30 -21.44 16.66
C LEU A 607 -36.15 -22.81 15.99
N SER A 608 -34.92 -23.34 15.89
CA SER A 608 -34.65 -24.68 15.34
C SER A 608 -35.27 -25.78 16.22
N ILE A 609 -35.05 -25.72 17.54
CA ILE A 609 -35.62 -26.66 18.52
C ILE A 609 -37.16 -26.62 18.50
N VAL A 610 -37.77 -25.43 18.58
CA VAL A 610 -39.23 -25.28 18.56
C VAL A 610 -39.83 -25.83 17.26
N TRP A 611 -39.16 -25.59 16.12
CA TRP A 611 -39.61 -26.14 14.85
C TRP A 611 -39.47 -27.67 14.79
N THR A 612 -38.35 -28.25 15.24
CA THR A 612 -38.16 -29.71 15.26
C THR A 612 -39.19 -30.41 16.16
N ILE A 613 -39.44 -29.88 17.37
CA ILE A 613 -40.47 -30.41 18.27
C ILE A 613 -41.85 -30.29 17.63
N GLY A 614 -42.19 -29.10 17.11
CA GLY A 614 -43.48 -28.83 16.47
C GLY A 614 -43.74 -29.73 15.27
N TYR A 615 -42.75 -29.91 14.38
CA TYR A 615 -42.82 -30.80 13.22
C TYR A 615 -43.05 -32.26 13.65
N GLY A 616 -42.37 -32.70 14.71
CA GLY A 616 -42.47 -34.07 15.21
C GLY A 616 -43.86 -34.45 15.73
N LEU A 617 -44.53 -33.53 16.43
CA LEU A 617 -45.87 -33.76 16.99
C LEU A 617 -46.95 -34.14 15.94
N PHE A 618 -46.71 -33.87 14.65
CA PHE A 618 -47.64 -34.18 13.55
C PHE A 618 -47.30 -35.46 12.77
N ILE A 619 -46.31 -36.27 13.19
CA ILE A 619 -45.94 -37.54 12.51
C ILE A 619 -46.32 -38.74 13.39
N PRO A 620 -47.48 -39.41 13.17
CA PRO A 620 -48.06 -40.33 14.16
C PRO A 620 -47.31 -41.65 14.44
N GLN A 621 -46.19 -41.93 13.77
CA GLN A 621 -45.51 -43.24 13.78
C GLN A 621 -44.03 -43.19 14.23
N ALA A 622 -43.45 -42.03 14.54
CA ALA A 622 -41.99 -41.91 14.82
C ALA A 622 -41.59 -41.97 16.31
N TYR A 623 -42.54 -42.16 17.23
CA TYR A 623 -42.37 -41.84 18.66
C TYR A 623 -42.36 -43.07 19.58
N LYS A 624 -41.18 -43.69 19.74
CA LYS A 624 -40.85 -44.55 20.89
C LYS A 624 -39.46 -44.22 21.43
N GLY A 625 -39.41 -43.51 22.56
CA GLY A 625 -38.21 -43.32 23.38
C GLY A 625 -37.05 -42.60 22.67
N LEU A 626 -35.92 -43.30 22.52
CA LEU A 626 -34.62 -42.75 22.12
C LEU A 626 -34.62 -42.04 20.76
N SER A 627 -35.57 -42.36 19.86
CA SER A 627 -35.70 -41.70 18.54
C SER A 627 -35.91 -40.19 18.64
N VAL A 628 -36.66 -39.72 19.65
CA VAL A 628 -37.04 -38.31 19.81
C VAL A 628 -35.86 -37.43 20.16
N VAL A 629 -35.02 -37.91 21.08
CA VAL A 629 -33.80 -37.20 21.52
C VAL A 629 -32.79 -37.15 20.36
N THR A 630 -32.64 -38.25 19.62
CA THR A 630 -31.74 -38.32 18.47
C THR A 630 -32.18 -37.37 17.34
N ASP A 631 -33.47 -37.33 16.96
CA ASP A 631 -33.98 -36.41 15.93
C ASP A 631 -33.85 -34.94 16.37
N LEU A 632 -34.12 -34.63 17.65
CA LEU A 632 -33.93 -33.29 18.22
C LEU A 632 -32.46 -32.83 18.18
N VAL A 633 -31.51 -33.73 18.48
CA VAL A 633 -30.07 -33.42 18.40
C VAL A 633 -29.64 -33.22 16.95
N ILE A 634 -30.01 -34.12 16.03
CA ILE A 634 -29.57 -34.09 14.63
C ILE A 634 -30.19 -32.92 13.86
N MET A 635 -31.50 -32.69 13.99
CA MET A 635 -32.24 -31.67 13.23
C MET A 635 -32.27 -30.30 13.93
N GLY A 636 -32.33 -30.29 15.26
CA GLY A 636 -32.50 -29.07 16.06
C GLY A 636 -31.19 -28.42 16.50
N VAL A 637 -30.28 -29.20 17.12
CA VAL A 637 -29.12 -28.67 17.85
C VAL A 637 -27.83 -28.69 17.03
N ALA A 638 -27.46 -29.85 16.47
CA ALA A 638 -26.21 -30.06 15.75
C ALA A 638 -25.96 -29.07 14.58
N PRO A 639 -26.94 -28.70 13.74
CA PRO A 639 -26.69 -27.84 12.58
C PRO A 639 -26.34 -26.42 13.02
N VAL A 640 -27.03 -25.92 14.05
CA VAL A 640 -26.80 -24.61 14.66
C VAL A 640 -25.45 -24.57 15.36
N ALA A 641 -25.08 -25.65 16.07
CA ALA A 641 -23.77 -25.79 16.70
C ALA A 641 -22.62 -25.81 15.67
N VAL A 642 -22.75 -26.58 14.58
CA VAL A 642 -21.77 -26.62 13.48
C VAL A 642 -21.64 -25.26 12.79
N GLY A 643 -22.76 -24.61 12.45
CA GLY A 643 -22.75 -23.27 11.85
C GLY A 643 -22.08 -22.21 12.74
N HIS A 644 -22.29 -22.30 14.05
CA HIS A 644 -21.61 -21.45 15.03
C HIS A 644 -20.10 -21.75 15.15
N ALA A 645 -19.73 -23.03 15.21
CA ALA A 645 -18.32 -23.46 15.30
C ALA A 645 -17.49 -23.06 14.07
N LEU A 646 -18.05 -23.22 12.86
CA LEU A 646 -17.42 -22.76 11.62
C LEU A 646 -17.17 -21.25 11.60
N ARG A 647 -18.10 -20.46 12.18
CA ARG A 647 -17.94 -19.02 12.33
C ARG A 647 -16.79 -18.67 13.28
N LEU A 648 -16.77 -19.28 14.48
CA LEU A 648 -15.71 -19.09 15.48
C LEU A 648 -14.33 -19.50 14.94
N HIS A 649 -14.27 -20.55 14.13
CA HIS A 649 -13.02 -20.95 13.46
C HIS A 649 -12.54 -19.88 12.47
N GLY A 650 -13.43 -19.35 11.62
CA GLY A 650 -13.11 -18.26 10.70
C GLY A 650 -12.67 -16.97 11.42
N GLU A 651 -13.34 -16.63 12.54
CA GLU A 651 -12.97 -15.50 13.40
C GLU A 651 -11.55 -15.67 13.98
N ARG A 652 -11.19 -16.88 14.46
CA ARG A 652 -9.83 -17.18 14.98
C ARG A 652 -8.75 -17.10 13.90
N VAL A 653 -8.99 -17.66 12.70
CA VAL A 653 -8.04 -17.57 11.58
C VAL A 653 -7.82 -16.11 11.16
N ALA A 654 -8.89 -15.32 11.11
CA ALA A 654 -8.79 -13.89 10.82
C ALA A 654 -8.11 -13.08 11.95
N GLN A 655 -8.11 -13.56 13.19
CA GLN A 655 -7.40 -12.94 14.31
C GLN A 655 -5.90 -13.29 14.30
N ALA A 656 -5.54 -14.55 14.02
CA ALA A 656 -4.15 -14.97 13.86
C ALA A 656 -3.42 -14.12 12.79
N ALA A 657 -4.02 -13.99 11.61
CA ALA A 657 -3.46 -13.15 10.54
C ALA A 657 -3.24 -11.68 10.97
N ARG A 658 -4.09 -11.11 11.84
CA ARG A 658 -3.90 -9.74 12.37
C ARG A 658 -2.72 -9.64 13.33
N LEU A 659 -2.41 -10.69 14.08
CA LEU A 659 -1.25 -10.75 14.97
C LEU A 659 0.03 -10.80 14.14
N ASP A 660 0.10 -11.69 13.14
CA ASP A 660 1.21 -11.76 12.19
C ASP A 660 1.46 -10.39 11.50
N HIS A 661 0.39 -9.69 11.08
CA HIS A 661 0.48 -8.33 10.53
C HIS A 661 0.85 -7.25 11.56
N ALA A 662 0.64 -7.48 12.86
CA ALA A 662 1.09 -6.56 13.91
C ALA A 662 2.59 -6.78 14.21
N GLU A 663 3.06 -8.03 14.22
CA GLU A 663 4.47 -8.39 14.39
C GLU A 663 5.31 -7.93 13.20
N ALA A 664 4.85 -8.16 11.97
CA ALA A 664 5.53 -7.66 10.77
C ALA A 664 5.67 -6.13 10.77
N ARG A 665 4.67 -5.39 11.28
CA ARG A 665 4.75 -3.93 11.44
C ARG A 665 5.74 -3.48 12.52
N ARG A 666 5.92 -4.26 13.59
CA ARG A 666 6.94 -4.00 14.62
C ARG A 666 8.34 -4.20 14.06
N ALA A 667 8.60 -5.32 13.39
CA ALA A 667 9.89 -5.56 12.72
C ALA A 667 10.23 -4.45 11.71
N MET A 668 9.26 -4.02 10.88
CA MET A 668 9.46 -2.88 9.97
C MET A 668 9.74 -1.54 10.67
N ALA A 669 9.20 -1.32 11.89
CA ALA A 669 9.50 -0.13 12.68
C ALA A 669 10.91 -0.20 13.28
N GLU A 670 11.34 -1.37 13.73
CA GLU A 670 12.69 -1.63 14.23
C GLU A 670 13.75 -1.43 13.14
N ASP A 671 13.55 -2.01 11.94
CA ASP A 671 14.44 -1.82 10.78
C ASP A 671 14.53 -0.34 10.35
N ARG A 672 13.41 0.39 10.36
CA ARG A 672 13.40 1.84 10.10
C ARG A 672 14.14 2.63 11.17
N ALA A 673 14.04 2.22 12.43
CA ALA A 673 14.77 2.85 13.53
C ALA A 673 16.28 2.58 13.51
N VAL A 674 16.73 1.47 12.90
CA VAL A 674 18.14 1.21 12.58
C VAL A 674 18.60 2.10 11.44
N LEU A 675 17.85 2.14 10.33
CA LEU A 675 18.16 3.02 9.20
C LEU A 675 18.26 4.51 9.60
N ALA A 676 17.38 4.98 10.48
CA ALA A 676 17.39 6.35 10.99
C ALA A 676 18.59 6.65 11.93
N ARG A 677 19.35 5.63 12.36
CA ARG A 677 20.67 5.79 12.99
C ARG A 677 21.76 5.86 11.90
N ASP A 678 21.79 4.91 10.98
CA ASP A 678 22.79 4.87 9.91
C ASP A 678 22.81 6.16 9.04
N VAL A 679 21.64 6.75 8.75
CA VAL A 679 21.50 8.02 8.03
C VAL A 679 22.01 9.20 8.87
N HIS A 680 21.74 9.21 10.18
CA HIS A 680 22.26 10.23 11.09
C HIS A 680 23.80 10.20 11.14
N ASP A 681 24.37 8.99 11.23
CA ASP A 681 25.79 8.80 11.47
C ASP A 681 26.65 8.88 10.19
N SER A 682 26.05 8.68 9.02
CA SER A 682 26.71 8.94 7.72
C SER A 682 26.58 10.41 7.31
N VAL A 683 25.35 10.88 7.08
CA VAL A 683 25.07 12.23 6.53
C VAL A 683 25.41 13.32 7.56
N GLY A 684 25.08 13.10 8.84
CA GLY A 684 25.33 14.07 9.90
C GLY A 684 26.82 14.35 10.12
N HIS A 685 27.67 13.32 10.13
CA HIS A 685 29.12 13.51 10.25
C HIS A 685 29.72 14.22 9.02
N HIS A 686 29.28 13.88 7.81
CA HIS A 686 29.81 14.49 6.59
C HIS A 686 29.45 15.98 6.48
N LEU A 687 28.19 16.34 6.72
CA LEU A 687 27.75 17.75 6.75
C LEU A 687 28.40 18.54 7.89
N THR A 688 28.61 17.92 9.06
CA THR A 688 29.35 18.55 10.17
C THR A 688 30.81 18.81 9.80
N ALA A 689 31.47 17.86 9.13
CA ALA A 689 32.85 18.04 8.65
C ALA A 689 32.95 19.16 7.61
N ILE A 690 32.03 19.22 6.64
CA ILE A 690 31.97 20.30 5.63
C ILE A 690 31.75 21.66 6.30
N HIS A 691 30.79 21.77 7.22
CA HIS A 691 30.54 23.01 7.98
C HIS A 691 31.78 23.46 8.77
N MET A 692 32.48 22.51 9.43
CA MET A 692 33.67 22.80 10.22
C MET A 692 34.86 23.22 9.33
N GLN A 693 35.12 22.51 8.22
CA GLN A 693 36.15 22.87 7.25
C GLN A 693 35.87 24.23 6.62
N ALA A 694 34.65 24.48 6.16
CA ALA A 694 34.26 25.78 5.59
C ALA A 694 34.47 26.91 6.60
N THR A 695 34.08 26.71 7.86
CA THR A 695 34.27 27.71 8.93
C THR A 695 35.73 27.94 9.28
N ALA A 696 36.56 26.89 9.31
CA ALA A 696 38.00 26.98 9.57
C ALA A 696 38.73 27.71 8.44
N THR A 697 38.49 27.32 7.18
CA THR A 697 39.07 27.98 6.01
C THR A 697 38.60 29.43 5.88
N ARG A 698 37.33 29.73 6.20
CA ARG A 698 36.82 31.11 6.26
C ARG A 698 37.60 31.96 7.27
N ARG A 699 37.88 31.44 8.46
CA ARG A 699 38.70 32.14 9.46
C ARG A 699 40.14 32.37 9.00
N ALA A 700 40.74 31.42 8.27
CA ALA A 700 42.11 31.55 7.76
C ALA A 700 42.24 32.58 6.63
N LEU A 701 41.22 32.71 5.76
CA LEU A 701 41.24 33.62 4.60
C LEU A 701 40.62 35.01 4.89
N ARG A 702 40.19 35.26 6.12
CA ARG A 702 39.42 36.45 6.51
C ARG A 702 40.22 37.72 6.27
N GLY A 703 39.70 38.59 5.39
CA GLY A 703 40.37 39.85 4.99
C GLY A 703 41.40 39.71 3.85
N GLN A 704 41.84 38.49 3.50
CA GLN A 704 42.79 38.25 2.41
C GLN A 704 42.09 38.00 1.06
N ALA A 705 40.95 37.28 1.08
CA ALA A 705 40.21 36.92 -0.13
C ALA A 705 38.68 37.10 0.05
N PRO A 706 38.12 38.33 -0.13
CA PRO A 706 36.72 38.65 0.18
C PRO A 706 35.67 37.84 -0.59
N THR A 707 36.03 37.27 -1.74
CA THR A 707 35.13 36.39 -2.52
C THR A 707 35.14 34.95 -2.00
N ALA A 708 36.30 34.45 -1.55
CA ALA A 708 36.40 33.13 -0.92
C ALA A 708 35.78 33.11 0.49
N ASP A 709 35.98 34.16 1.27
CA ASP A 709 35.37 34.35 2.61
C ASP A 709 33.82 34.29 2.54
N ARG A 710 33.23 34.96 1.54
CA ARG A 710 31.78 34.90 1.27
C ARG A 710 31.33 33.50 0.82
N ALA A 711 32.00 32.88 -0.15
CA ALA A 711 31.65 31.55 -0.63
C ALA A 711 31.70 30.47 0.48
N LEU A 712 32.75 30.50 1.33
CA LEU A 712 32.88 29.62 2.48
C LEU A 712 31.83 29.92 3.57
N GLY A 713 31.38 31.16 3.68
CA GLY A 713 30.24 31.53 4.52
C GLY A 713 28.94 30.85 4.06
N THR A 714 28.62 30.96 2.77
CA THR A 714 27.46 30.30 2.17
C THR A 714 27.52 28.77 2.32
N ILE A 715 28.70 28.14 2.14
CA ILE A 715 28.87 26.69 2.34
C ILE A 715 28.62 26.31 3.81
N ALA A 716 29.13 27.08 4.77
CA ALA A 716 28.91 26.81 6.19
C ALA A 716 27.42 26.94 6.57
N GLU A 717 26.73 27.99 6.08
CA GLU A 717 25.30 28.22 6.33
C GLU A 717 24.42 27.14 5.71
N LEU A 718 24.61 26.80 4.43
CA LEU A 718 23.88 25.72 3.76
C LEU A 718 24.10 24.36 4.43
N SER A 719 25.34 24.05 4.84
CA SER A 719 25.64 22.80 5.55
C SER A 719 24.97 22.73 6.92
N SER A 720 24.83 23.87 7.61
CA SER A 720 24.11 23.94 8.90
C SER A 720 22.60 23.79 8.72
N ALA A 721 22.00 24.46 7.73
CA ALA A 721 20.58 24.35 7.42
C ALA A 721 20.20 22.92 7.02
N ALA A 722 20.99 22.28 6.15
CA ALA A 722 20.80 20.87 5.79
C ALA A 722 20.92 19.93 7.01
N LEU A 723 21.79 20.25 7.97
CA LEU A 723 21.92 19.47 9.22
C LEU A 723 20.68 19.59 10.10
N GLU A 724 20.05 20.77 10.16
CA GLU A 724 18.81 21.01 10.90
C GLU A 724 17.60 20.36 10.22
N GLU A 725 17.49 20.45 8.89
CA GLU A 725 16.45 19.76 8.11
C GLU A 725 16.52 18.23 8.24
N VAL A 726 17.73 17.65 8.15
CA VAL A 726 17.93 16.21 8.36
C VAL A 726 17.57 15.81 9.79
N ARG A 727 17.90 16.62 10.80
CA ARG A 727 17.50 16.36 12.20
C ARG A 727 15.98 16.41 12.38
N ALA A 728 15.31 17.42 11.81
CA ALA A 728 13.85 17.54 11.86
C ALA A 728 13.13 16.37 11.13
N LEU A 729 13.67 15.91 10.00
CA LEU A 729 13.18 14.72 9.30
C LEU A 729 13.43 13.41 10.07
N LEU A 730 14.53 13.31 10.82
CA LEU A 730 14.81 12.14 11.66
C LEU A 730 13.96 12.14 12.95
N ASP A 731 13.62 13.31 13.49
CA ASP A 731 12.74 13.45 14.65
C ASP A 731 11.28 13.05 14.32
N THR A 732 10.80 13.27 13.09
CA THR A 732 9.48 12.75 12.66
C THR A 732 9.47 11.23 12.41
N LEU A 733 10.65 10.60 12.24
CA LEU A 733 10.80 9.15 12.09
C LEU A 733 11.07 8.41 13.43
N ARG A 734 11.22 9.13 14.56
CA ARG A 734 11.64 8.57 15.86
C ARG A 734 10.59 8.76 16.97
N GLU A 735 9.49 8.01 16.89
CA GLU A 735 8.69 7.67 18.10
C GLU A 735 9.18 6.34 18.70
N ALA A 736 9.80 6.28 19.87
CA ALA A 736 10.37 7.34 20.70
C ALA A 736 11.66 6.79 21.37
N PRO A 737 12.77 7.54 21.47
CA PRO A 737 13.95 7.09 22.20
C PRO A 737 13.67 7.00 23.71
N ALA A 738 14.43 6.15 24.41
CA ALA A 738 14.67 6.36 25.83
C ALA A 738 15.25 7.77 26.00
N ARG A 739 14.49 8.67 26.64
CA ARG A 739 14.85 10.08 26.78
C ARG A 739 15.76 10.28 27.99
N PRO A 740 16.63 11.31 27.98
CA PRO A 740 17.54 11.61 29.07
C PRO A 740 16.90 11.54 30.45
N GLY A 741 17.48 10.68 31.30
CA GLY A 741 17.03 10.41 32.66
C GLY A 741 17.86 11.13 33.72
N LEU A 742 17.61 10.79 35.00
CA LEU A 742 18.40 11.28 36.13
C LEU A 742 19.92 11.03 35.93
N GLU A 743 20.26 9.91 35.28
CA GLU A 743 21.63 9.46 35.12
C GLU A 743 22.51 10.35 34.22
N GLU A 744 21.92 11.14 33.33
CA GLU A 744 22.64 11.96 32.32
C GLU A 744 22.91 13.41 32.78
N ILE A 745 22.67 13.73 34.05
CA ILE A 745 22.83 15.11 34.57
C ILE A 745 24.30 15.52 34.65
N GLU A 746 25.20 14.59 34.96
CA GLU A 746 26.65 14.80 35.02
C GLU A 746 27.21 15.10 33.62
N ASP A 747 26.79 14.35 32.60
CA ASP A 747 27.15 14.63 31.20
C ASP A 747 26.62 15.99 30.73
N LEU A 748 25.43 16.37 31.19
CA LEU A 748 24.84 17.68 30.90
C LEU A 748 25.63 18.81 31.59
N ALA A 749 26.02 18.63 32.84
CA ALA A 749 26.86 19.57 33.58
C ALA A 749 28.27 19.69 32.97
N ALA A 750 28.85 18.58 32.51
CA ALA A 750 30.13 18.56 31.81
C ALA A 750 30.06 19.34 30.48
N ARG A 751 29.02 19.11 29.67
CA ARG A 751 28.81 19.83 28.40
C ARG A 751 28.54 21.33 28.56
N LEU A 752 27.96 21.75 29.68
CA LEU A 752 27.64 23.16 29.95
C LEU A 752 28.70 23.89 30.80
N SER A 753 29.68 23.16 31.35
CA SER A 753 30.83 23.76 32.03
C SER A 753 31.77 24.42 31.03
N THR A 754 32.34 25.56 31.40
CA THR A 754 33.30 26.31 30.57
C THR A 754 34.45 26.79 31.47
N PRO A 755 35.57 27.32 30.91
CA PRO A 755 36.66 27.87 31.72
C PRO A 755 36.23 28.97 32.72
N HIS A 756 35.07 29.60 32.51
CA HIS A 756 34.53 30.66 33.36
C HIS A 756 33.26 30.25 34.15
N LEU A 757 32.73 29.04 33.94
CA LEU A 757 31.52 28.53 34.58
C LEU A 757 31.74 27.10 35.10
N ARG A 758 31.87 26.94 36.42
CA ARG A 758 32.04 25.65 37.08
C ARG A 758 30.70 25.10 37.57
N ILE A 759 30.27 23.95 37.07
CA ILE A 759 29.04 23.27 37.50
C ILE A 759 29.41 22.04 38.35
N SER A 760 28.88 21.93 39.57
CA SER A 760 29.07 20.77 40.45
C SER A 760 27.75 20.04 40.70
N VAL A 761 27.74 18.72 40.52
CA VAL A 761 26.56 17.86 40.70
C VAL A 761 26.75 16.95 41.92
N HIS A 762 25.76 16.92 42.80
CA HIS A 762 25.73 16.07 43.99
C HIS A 762 24.42 15.28 44.01
N ARG A 763 24.49 13.95 43.81
CA ARG A 763 23.34 13.05 43.85
C ARG A 763 23.40 12.15 45.10
N VAL A 764 22.28 12.03 45.81
CA VAL A 764 22.17 11.19 47.02
C VAL A 764 20.84 10.43 47.02
N GLY A 765 20.90 9.09 47.03
CA GLY A 765 19.71 8.23 47.13
C GLY A 765 19.88 6.85 46.48
N PRO A 766 18.83 6.00 46.50
CA PRO A 766 18.90 4.61 46.01
C PRO A 766 18.92 4.51 44.48
N GLY A 767 19.74 3.59 43.95
CA GLY A 767 19.96 3.35 42.51
C GLY A 767 18.90 2.51 41.78
N VAL A 768 17.69 2.35 42.33
CA VAL A 768 16.57 1.67 41.65
C VAL A 768 16.12 2.51 40.43
N PRO A 769 15.61 1.98 39.31
CA PRO A 769 15.09 2.83 38.23
C PRO A 769 13.97 3.79 38.70
N LEU A 770 13.94 5.02 38.20
CA LEU A 770 12.81 5.95 38.40
C LEU A 770 11.71 5.69 37.35
N PRO A 771 10.43 6.00 37.66
CA PRO A 771 9.38 6.05 36.63
C PRO A 771 9.80 6.99 35.48
N PRO A 772 9.66 6.61 34.20
CA PRO A 772 10.18 7.40 33.07
C PRO A 772 9.67 8.85 33.01
N GLY A 773 8.44 9.11 33.47
CA GLY A 773 7.90 10.47 33.57
C GLY A 773 8.63 11.34 34.61
N VAL A 774 8.96 10.76 35.77
CA VAL A 774 9.64 11.44 36.89
C VAL A 774 11.09 11.73 36.51
N GLY A 775 11.84 10.71 36.08
CA GLY A 775 13.25 10.88 35.69
C GLY A 775 13.46 11.92 34.59
N ARG A 776 12.58 11.92 33.58
CA ARG A 776 12.57 12.92 32.50
C ARG A 776 12.23 14.32 32.97
N THR A 777 11.32 14.45 33.95
CA THR A 777 10.94 15.75 34.52
C THR A 777 12.09 16.35 35.31
N VAL A 778 12.79 15.53 36.11
CA VAL A 778 14.01 15.93 36.84
C VAL A 778 15.09 16.41 35.87
N TYR A 779 15.42 15.61 34.84
CA TYR A 779 16.42 16.01 33.84
C TYR A 779 16.07 17.33 33.15
N ARG A 780 14.80 17.53 32.74
CA ARG A 780 14.38 18.76 32.04
C ARG A 780 14.35 20.00 32.93
N VAL A 781 14.04 19.87 34.22
CA VAL A 781 14.14 21.01 35.16
C VAL A 781 15.60 21.40 35.37
N VAL A 782 16.50 20.43 35.58
CA VAL A 782 17.94 20.71 35.71
C VAL A 782 18.52 21.30 34.42
N GLN A 783 18.13 20.78 33.25
CA GLN A 783 18.57 21.31 31.96
C GLN A 783 18.18 22.77 31.75
N GLU A 784 16.92 23.11 32.00
CA GLU A 784 16.41 24.47 31.84
C GLU A 784 17.06 25.42 32.86
N ALA A 785 17.24 24.98 34.12
CA ALA A 785 17.93 25.76 35.15
C ALA A 785 19.42 26.04 34.79
N LEU A 786 20.18 25.02 34.39
CA LEU A 786 21.58 25.18 33.95
C LEU A 786 21.70 26.06 32.71
N THR A 787 20.77 25.94 31.75
CA THR A 787 20.74 26.78 30.55
C THR A 787 20.45 28.24 30.89
N ASN A 788 19.54 28.50 31.83
CA ASN A 788 19.25 29.85 32.31
C ASN A 788 20.44 30.47 33.07
N ALA A 789 21.10 29.70 33.94
CA ALA A 789 22.32 30.17 34.61
C ALA A 789 23.41 30.56 33.59
N ALA A 790 23.70 29.67 32.63
CA ALA A 790 24.74 29.87 31.61
C ALA A 790 24.44 31.02 30.62
N ARG A 791 23.17 31.33 30.35
CA ARG A 791 22.77 32.38 29.39
C ARG A 791 22.40 33.73 29.99
N HIS A 792 21.94 33.75 31.25
CA HIS A 792 21.22 34.92 31.79
C HIS A 792 21.69 35.39 33.17
N SER A 793 22.38 34.58 33.98
CA SER A 793 22.80 34.97 35.34
C SER A 793 24.18 35.60 35.43
N GLY A 794 25.07 35.33 34.46
CA GLY A 794 26.50 35.68 34.57
C GLY A 794 27.25 34.95 35.68
N ALA A 795 26.71 33.84 36.20
CA ALA A 795 27.33 33.04 37.25
C ALA A 795 28.71 32.49 36.83
N THR A 796 29.58 32.32 37.83
CA THR A 796 30.87 31.61 37.70
C THR A 796 30.84 30.24 38.37
N LYS A 797 29.86 29.98 39.24
CA LYS A 797 29.62 28.70 39.91
C LYS A 797 28.13 28.36 39.94
N VAL A 798 27.79 27.12 39.61
CA VAL A 798 26.44 26.55 39.76
C VAL A 798 26.55 25.22 40.51
N GLU A 799 25.69 25.01 41.49
CA GLU A 799 25.61 23.78 42.27
C GLU A 799 24.24 23.11 42.09
N VAL A 800 24.25 21.85 41.66
CA VAL A 800 23.07 21.01 41.46
C VAL A 800 23.07 19.92 42.53
N ARG A 801 22.10 19.96 43.45
CA ARG A 801 21.87 18.89 44.44
C ARG A 801 20.59 18.15 44.08
N VAL A 802 20.66 16.83 43.89
CA VAL A 802 19.48 15.97 43.68
C VAL A 802 19.44 14.88 44.74
N ARG A 803 18.49 14.98 45.66
CA ARG A 803 18.25 13.99 46.71
C ARG A 803 17.00 13.17 46.41
N ARG A 804 17.15 11.85 46.39
CA ARG A 804 16.06 10.91 46.13
C ARG A 804 15.69 10.14 47.39
N SER A 805 14.40 10.12 47.72
CA SER A 805 13.81 9.23 48.73
C SER A 805 13.06 8.08 48.05
N ARG A 806 12.38 7.23 48.85
CA ARG A 806 11.43 6.24 48.33
C ARG A 806 10.12 6.86 47.79
N THR A 807 9.83 8.12 48.13
CA THR A 807 8.54 8.77 47.86
C THR A 807 8.62 9.97 46.92
N ALA A 808 9.78 10.65 46.82
CA ALA A 808 9.97 11.82 45.97
C ALA A 808 11.44 12.01 45.54
N VAL A 809 11.64 12.82 44.50
CA VAL A 809 12.93 13.42 44.13
C VAL A 809 12.90 14.90 44.48
N THR A 810 13.80 15.35 45.36
CA THR A 810 14.02 16.77 45.67
C THR A 810 15.24 17.24 44.91
N MET A 811 15.15 18.38 44.22
CA MET A 811 16.30 19.03 43.59
C MET A 811 16.42 20.49 44.02
N SER A 812 17.66 20.95 44.17
CA SER A 812 18.03 22.34 44.42
C SER A 812 19.15 22.70 43.45
N ILE A 813 18.95 23.75 42.66
CA ILE A 813 19.93 24.29 41.72
C ILE A 813 20.19 25.73 42.13
N THR A 814 21.44 26.03 42.53
CA THR A 814 21.83 27.35 43.02
C THR A 814 22.98 27.89 42.17
N ASP A 815 22.86 29.12 41.67
CA ASP A 815 23.95 29.84 41.00
C ASP A 815 24.35 31.11 41.77
N ASN A 816 25.60 31.56 41.59
CA ASN A 816 26.14 32.76 42.24
C ASN A 816 26.03 34.04 41.40
N GLY A 817 25.22 34.03 40.33
CA GLY A 817 25.02 35.15 39.42
C GLY A 817 23.99 36.16 39.92
N ARG A 818 23.50 36.99 38.99
CA ARG A 818 22.41 37.94 39.22
C ARG A 818 21.27 37.66 38.23
N GLY A 819 20.13 37.21 38.76
CA GLY A 819 18.90 37.08 37.97
C GLY A 819 18.18 38.42 37.78
N PRO A 820 17.41 38.60 36.69
CA PRO A 820 16.59 39.80 36.50
C PRO A 820 15.46 39.88 37.53
N ALA A 821 15.25 41.07 38.10
CA ALA A 821 14.18 41.31 39.07
C ALA A 821 12.87 41.65 38.35
N GLY A 822 11.99 40.65 38.19
CA GLY A 822 10.60 40.84 37.75
C GLY A 822 10.17 39.99 36.55
N ALA A 823 8.90 39.55 36.59
CA ALA A 823 8.19 38.71 35.62
C ALA A 823 8.71 37.26 35.42
N GLU A 824 7.77 36.30 35.43
CA GLU A 824 8.09 34.87 35.23
C GLU A 824 8.36 34.56 33.76
N GLY A 825 9.64 34.33 33.42
CA GLY A 825 10.05 33.94 32.07
C GLY A 825 9.47 32.59 31.62
N ARG A 826 9.30 32.42 30.29
CA ARG A 826 8.72 31.20 29.68
C ARG A 826 9.37 29.89 30.16
N GLY A 827 10.68 29.90 30.41
CA GLY A 827 11.40 28.75 30.97
C GLY A 827 10.97 28.36 32.38
N ILE A 828 10.85 29.35 33.28
CA ILE A 828 10.43 29.14 34.68
C ILE A 828 8.99 28.62 34.75
N ARG A 829 8.08 29.25 34.00
CA ARG A 829 6.70 28.78 33.86
C ARG A 829 6.65 27.33 33.36
N GLY A 830 7.44 27.00 32.34
CA GLY A 830 7.51 25.64 31.79
C GLY A 830 8.08 24.61 32.79
N MET A 831 9.05 24.98 33.62
CA MET A 831 9.53 24.12 34.71
C MET A 831 8.43 23.87 35.76
N ARG A 832 7.75 24.93 36.20
CA ARG A 832 6.64 24.88 37.16
C ARG A 832 5.51 23.97 36.68
N GLU A 833 5.04 24.16 35.44
CA GLU A 833 3.97 23.35 34.83
C GLU A 833 4.33 21.85 34.79
N ARG A 834 5.59 21.51 34.43
CA ARG A 834 6.06 20.11 34.38
C ARG A 834 6.14 19.44 35.75
N VAL A 835 6.51 20.18 36.80
CA VAL A 835 6.54 19.67 38.18
C VAL A 835 5.12 19.51 38.74
N HIS A 836 4.22 20.47 38.51
CA HIS A 836 2.81 20.37 38.92
C HIS A 836 2.07 19.20 38.22
N GLN A 837 2.40 18.87 36.97
CA GLN A 837 1.85 17.67 36.28
C GLN A 837 2.14 16.34 37.01
N HIS A 838 3.11 16.32 37.93
CA HIS A 838 3.45 15.17 38.78
C HIS A 838 2.94 15.31 40.22
N GLY A 839 2.14 16.34 40.52
CA GLY A 839 1.70 16.66 41.89
C GLY A 839 2.82 17.22 42.78
N GLY A 840 3.90 17.71 42.18
CA GLY A 840 5.06 18.25 42.88
C GLY A 840 4.95 19.73 43.24
N THR A 841 5.92 20.23 44.00
CA THR A 841 6.06 21.66 44.35
C THR A 841 7.27 22.27 43.64
N PHE A 842 7.19 23.55 43.26
CA PHE A 842 8.25 24.27 42.55
C PHE A 842 8.37 25.73 43.02
N THR A 843 9.57 26.13 43.41
CA THR A 843 9.93 27.50 43.83
C THR A 843 11.18 27.95 43.07
N ALA A 844 11.20 29.21 42.65
CA ALA A 844 12.36 29.81 41.98
C ALA A 844 12.43 31.31 42.32
N GLY A 845 13.60 31.81 42.66
CA GLY A 845 13.79 33.20 43.06
C GLY A 845 15.23 33.56 43.46
N PRO A 846 15.50 34.85 43.71
CA PRO A 846 16.81 35.31 44.18
C PRO A 846 17.05 34.90 45.64
N VAL A 847 18.32 34.66 46.01
CA VAL A 847 18.71 34.38 47.40
C VAL A 847 19.31 35.61 48.11
N PRO A 848 19.16 35.76 49.44
CA PRO A 848 19.45 37.03 50.14
C PRO A 848 20.91 37.51 50.10
N GLN A 849 21.88 36.63 49.82
CA GLN A 849 23.32 36.93 49.86
C GLN A 849 23.99 36.87 48.48
N HIS A 850 23.22 37.19 47.41
CA HIS A 850 23.52 37.01 45.98
C HIS A 850 23.35 35.58 45.45
N GLY A 851 22.88 35.49 44.20
CA GLY A 851 22.57 34.24 43.51
C GLY A 851 21.09 34.05 43.17
N TRP A 852 20.79 32.98 42.44
CA TRP A 852 19.44 32.51 42.15
C TRP A 852 19.29 31.03 42.54
N LEU A 853 18.10 30.67 43.03
CA LEU A 853 17.76 29.35 43.52
C LEU A 853 16.53 28.81 42.77
N VAL A 854 16.61 27.55 42.34
CA VAL A 854 15.48 26.76 41.85
C VAL A 854 15.36 25.51 42.72
N GLU A 855 14.22 25.34 43.38
CA GLU A 855 13.88 24.15 44.15
C GLU A 855 12.64 23.46 43.59
N ALA A 856 12.69 22.13 43.52
CA ALA A 856 11.55 21.34 43.11
C ALA A 856 11.47 20.00 43.85
N VAL A 857 10.25 19.56 44.16
CA VAL A 857 9.95 18.24 44.71
C VAL A 857 9.01 17.50 43.76
N VAL A 858 9.42 16.34 43.25
CA VAL A 858 8.65 15.53 42.29
C VAL A 858 8.29 14.17 42.93
N PRO A 859 7.01 13.91 43.26
CA PRO A 859 6.55 12.63 43.81
C PRO A 859 6.83 11.44 42.88
N ILE A 860 7.15 10.28 43.45
CA ILE A 860 7.45 9.03 42.73
C ILE A 860 6.21 8.14 42.57
N ALA A 861 5.21 8.26 43.45
CA ALA A 861 3.97 7.47 43.42
C ALA A 861 2.73 8.37 43.28
N LYS A 862 1.79 7.97 42.40
CA LYS A 862 0.44 8.56 42.34
C LYS A 862 -0.42 7.99 43.47
N GLY A 863 -0.56 8.76 44.55
CA GLY A 863 -1.52 8.48 45.62
C GLY A 863 -2.85 9.19 45.38
N LEU A 864 -3.95 8.45 45.54
CA LEU A 864 -5.33 8.94 45.49
C LEU A 864 -5.57 10.16 46.40
N ALA A 865 -6.52 11.02 46.02
CA ALA A 865 -7.14 11.93 46.96
C ALA A 865 -7.87 11.12 48.05
N SER A 866 -7.54 11.35 49.31
CA SER A 866 -8.30 10.77 50.43
C SER A 866 -9.67 11.46 50.55
N PRO A 867 -10.77 10.70 50.73
CA PRO A 867 -12.08 11.29 51.00
C PRO A 867 -12.14 11.90 52.41
N LYS A 868 -13.13 12.78 52.63
CA LYS A 868 -13.37 13.48 53.90
C LYS A 868 -13.44 12.49 55.09
N GLY A 869 -12.59 12.72 56.09
CA GLY A 869 -12.72 12.20 57.46
C GLY A 869 -13.02 13.35 58.43
N GLN A 870 -13.85 13.10 59.45
CA GLN A 870 -14.41 14.11 60.35
C GLN A 870 -13.39 14.67 61.36
N ALA A 871 -13.77 15.75 62.03
CA ALA A 871 -12.94 16.46 63.01
C ALA A 871 -12.99 15.85 64.42
N GLN A 872 -11.81 15.86 65.08
CA GLN A 872 -11.59 16.02 66.54
C GLN A 872 -12.01 14.87 67.51
N PRO A 873 -11.46 14.83 68.75
CA PRO A 873 -10.33 15.59 69.32
C PRO A 873 -9.26 14.78 70.11
N SER A 874 -8.14 15.47 70.41
CA SER A 874 -7.26 15.38 71.61
C SER A 874 -6.70 14.04 72.12
N SER A 875 -5.38 13.95 72.17
CA SER A 875 -4.66 14.24 73.43
C SER A 875 -3.18 14.55 73.17
N ALA A 876 -2.63 15.51 73.90
CA ALA A 876 -1.22 15.89 73.85
C ALA A 876 -0.75 16.26 75.27
N ALA A 877 0.50 15.89 75.58
CA ALA A 877 1.20 16.15 76.83
C ALA A 877 0.61 15.51 78.12
N GLY A 878 1.42 15.17 79.13
CA GLY A 878 2.88 15.27 79.13
C GLY A 878 3.56 14.58 80.32
N ASN A 879 4.87 14.45 80.14
CA ASN A 879 5.98 14.64 81.10
C ASN A 879 6.05 13.83 82.40
N PRO A 880 7.29 13.60 82.83
CA PRO A 880 7.74 14.16 84.10
C PRO A 880 8.76 15.31 83.88
N THR A 881 8.69 16.31 84.76
CA THR A 881 9.45 17.59 84.79
C THR A 881 9.18 18.57 83.65
#